data_AF-A0A936W3E8-F1
#
_entry.id   AF-A0A936W3E8-F1
#
_cell.length_a   1.000
_cell.length_b   1.000
_cell.length_c   1.000
_cell.angle_alpha   90.00
_cell.angle_beta   90.00
_cell.angle_gamma   90.00
#
_symmetry.space_group_name_H-M   'P 1'
#
loop_
_entity.id
_entity.type
_entity.pdbx_description
1 polymer ?
#
loop_
_entity_poly.entity_id
_entity_poly.type
_entity_poly.pdbx_seq_one_letter_code
_entity_poly.pdbx_strand_id
1 'polypeptide(L)'
;MRTIHLTLLAILIASSLSAQPWLQNLPTGKAKSELTLPDYQQAFESYWAPFNVQKGTYLENGVTKKAPGWKQFKRWEYQMSSIVNPTNGSFPKKSALQVREEFERTHPAPRTTTASSWTPIGPFSSFSGYSGIGRINCVAFHPTDQNIYWVGAAAGGLWETRDNGGTWTCLTDNNGVLGVSDIVIPDDYDTSNTIYIATGDRDAWDNRSVGVLKTTDGGTTWNQTGLSFTIYDGRMVNRLLQDPTNKDVLIAATSIGVFKTFDGGTTWNTQMIDVEFIDMEFNPNNPTIIYGSTKYSQIFRSTDGNSFSPVFTDGNANRIELAVSPNQPDWVYAVASNGNSGLYGIFKSTDSGFTFNEVFSGSTKNLLTWESDGSGTGGQGWYDLALAASPFDANILLVGGVNSWRSFDGGESWSITNHWWGDMVQAVHADKHKLAYRSNGDVFECNDGGVYLSPDNGSSWIDKTNGIQISQMYRLGVSQTESGDVITGLQDNGTKLHTGNEWYDVRGGDGMECLIDYSDVNIQYSTIYFGAIDRTTNHWQNATNITPPDEGDWVTPFIIDPNNPNILYGGYNQLWKTENRGDSWTQISTIDKAGRVRSIAAAPSDSRYLYVADYQQIFKSTNGGDEWNNITGSLPTSSGTLEYIAVKYDDPNTLWVVLSGYAVPGVYESTDGGLSWNNISAGLPPIPAYSMVQNHQATDEVELYLGTELGVYYKKGTSDWVPYNTGLPNVKTGEIEIYYASNPGETRLRAASYGRGLWETPIEYTPTPMIYVSSTAVQKDLSSVAPNQTNQEILKVELITNGNLSPFSATSFTFNTTGSTNPVTDITNAKLYYTATSTAFSATNQFGESIISPDGEFIITGNQELSNGRNNFWLTYDIPATAVIGNQLDAQCTSVVLDEPKTLTVSDPPGARVIAFDYCDAGAAELTYEYISRVTIGTLDNPSGKDPGGYTDFTSQVVDLNRGSDIEIFVENGVPYVADEVLVYVDWNNDGDFDDAGEVVFHSDPSGTMVFEGSFRAPLTAALGITRMRVRLHDSDNGPHEEACGFSQWGEVEDYSIRVSEFDPCAALNYFDYKAENIPGDYVSLGSEGLLINTADFDNANSDPQDIGFEFKYKCESFTQFILNTNGFIKLGSTPPSSAAMFFNDPRTSAGGIFNSNDPADVNLLSPLNLDLSAGTGTPEYRVHTSGVAPNRVCTIQYQDVRKPMRIRCRNLIICNSRLNSMRPAISSSLFMAIGPLREIRMISGL
;
A
#
# COMPACT_ATOMS: atom_id res chain seq x y z
N MET A 1 27.69 -24.04 -83.80
CA MET A 1 26.48 -23.26 -84.16
C MET A 1 25.31 -24.24 -84.24
N ARG A 2 24.12 -24.05 -83.69
CA ARG A 2 23.55 -23.04 -82.78
C ARG A 2 22.02 -23.29 -82.80
N THR A 3 21.40 -23.43 -81.61
CA THR A 3 20.10 -22.83 -81.20
C THR A 3 18.79 -23.28 -81.90
N ILE A 4 17.57 -23.29 -81.32
CA ILE A 4 16.89 -22.54 -80.23
C ILE A 4 15.74 -23.40 -79.66
N HIS A 5 15.58 -23.50 -78.32
CA HIS A 5 14.30 -23.49 -77.59
C HIS A 5 14.54 -23.29 -76.08
N LEU A 6 14.42 -22.04 -75.61
CA LEU A 6 14.11 -21.58 -74.25
C LEU A 6 13.18 -20.36 -74.48
N THR A 7 12.11 -20.09 -73.73
CA THR A 7 12.12 -19.57 -72.35
C THR A 7 10.66 -19.47 -71.89
N LEU A 8 10.32 -19.97 -70.70
CA LEU A 8 9.42 -19.31 -69.74
C LEU A 8 9.54 -20.04 -68.39
N LEU A 9 10.53 -19.60 -67.62
CA LEU A 9 10.74 -19.95 -66.23
C LEU A 9 9.89 -18.97 -65.41
N ALA A 10 8.78 -19.43 -64.82
CA ALA A 10 8.06 -18.66 -63.83
C ALA A 10 8.83 -18.74 -62.51
N ILE A 11 9.25 -17.57 -62.05
CA ILE A 11 9.92 -17.33 -60.77
C ILE A 11 8.89 -17.62 -59.66
N LEU A 12 9.05 -18.73 -58.95
CA LEU A 12 8.44 -18.96 -57.64
C LEU A 12 9.39 -18.39 -56.59
N ILE A 13 9.14 -17.15 -56.16
CA ILE A 13 9.72 -16.63 -54.92
C ILE A 13 8.96 -17.34 -53.80
N ALA A 14 9.61 -18.31 -53.16
CA ALA A 14 9.17 -18.82 -51.87
C ALA A 14 9.41 -17.71 -50.85
N SER A 15 8.37 -16.92 -50.54
CA SER A 15 8.36 -16.08 -49.35
C SER A 15 8.23 -17.01 -48.14
N SER A 16 9.33 -17.27 -47.44
CA SER A 16 9.33 -17.96 -46.15
C SER A 16 8.62 -17.08 -45.13
N LEU A 17 7.33 -17.31 -44.89
CA LEU A 17 6.60 -16.67 -43.80
C LEU A 17 7.22 -17.14 -42.48
N SER A 18 7.73 -16.17 -41.72
CA SER A 18 8.23 -16.40 -40.35
C SER A 18 7.11 -16.09 -39.37
N ALA A 19 6.90 -16.93 -38.35
CA ALA A 19 5.87 -16.73 -37.30
C ALA A 19 6.03 -15.40 -36.55
N GLN A 20 7.26 -14.89 -36.52
CA GLN A 20 7.57 -13.52 -36.13
C GLN A 20 8.21 -12.85 -37.34
N PRO A 21 7.51 -11.94 -38.04
CA PRO A 21 8.03 -11.36 -39.27
C PRO A 21 9.40 -10.68 -39.07
N TRP A 22 9.67 -10.19 -37.86
CA TRP A 22 10.97 -9.61 -37.51
C TRP A 22 12.15 -10.59 -37.56
N LEU A 23 11.96 -11.90 -37.40
CA LEU A 23 13.06 -12.88 -37.52
C LEU A 23 13.64 -12.93 -38.94
N GLN A 24 12.89 -12.49 -39.96
CA GLN A 24 13.41 -12.36 -41.33
C GLN A 24 14.49 -11.27 -41.44
N ASN A 25 14.55 -10.36 -40.46
CA ASN A 25 15.57 -9.30 -40.40
C ASN A 25 16.86 -9.77 -39.73
N LEU A 26 16.95 -11.02 -39.26
CA LEU A 26 18.20 -11.56 -38.73
C LEU A 26 19.30 -11.63 -39.81
N PRO A 27 20.58 -11.46 -39.44
CA PRO A 27 21.69 -11.52 -40.40
C PRO A 27 21.75 -12.84 -41.16
N THR A 28 21.58 -12.79 -42.49
CA THR A 28 21.58 -13.98 -43.36
C THR A 28 22.95 -14.63 -43.57
N GLY A 29 24.04 -13.93 -43.18
CA GLY A 29 25.42 -14.42 -43.28
C GLY A 29 25.95 -15.15 -42.03
N LYS A 30 25.16 -15.24 -40.95
CA LYS A 30 25.53 -15.93 -39.71
C LYS A 30 24.75 -17.23 -39.57
N ALA A 31 25.39 -18.29 -39.11
CA ALA A 31 24.67 -19.48 -38.67
C ALA A 31 23.84 -19.16 -37.41
N LYS A 32 22.73 -19.88 -37.17
CA LYS A 32 21.91 -19.68 -35.95
C LYS A 32 22.72 -19.76 -34.64
N SER A 33 23.72 -20.64 -34.61
CA SER A 33 24.65 -20.80 -33.47
C SER A 33 25.65 -19.65 -33.30
N GLU A 34 25.75 -18.74 -34.27
CA GLU A 34 26.62 -17.57 -34.27
C GLU A 34 25.84 -16.27 -33.98
N LEU A 35 24.51 -16.34 -33.92
CA LEU A 35 23.67 -15.20 -33.58
C LEU A 35 23.86 -14.81 -32.11
N THR A 36 23.92 -13.51 -31.87
CA THR A 36 24.08 -12.92 -30.54
C THR A 36 22.83 -12.16 -30.14
N LEU A 37 22.65 -11.86 -28.85
CA LEU A 37 21.54 -11.05 -28.37
C LEU A 37 21.39 -9.71 -29.15
N PRO A 38 22.47 -8.94 -29.43
CA PRO A 38 22.41 -7.77 -30.30
C PRO A 38 21.87 -8.03 -31.70
N ASP A 39 22.16 -9.18 -32.32
CA ASP A 39 21.59 -9.52 -33.63
C ASP A 39 20.07 -9.66 -33.55
N TYR A 40 19.56 -10.29 -32.48
CA TYR A 40 18.11 -10.43 -32.24
C TYR A 40 17.46 -9.08 -31.90
N GLN A 41 18.08 -8.27 -31.05
CA GLN A 41 17.62 -6.92 -30.70
C GLN A 41 17.51 -6.05 -31.94
N GLN A 42 18.56 -5.98 -32.76
CA GLN A 42 18.57 -5.18 -33.98
C GLN A 42 17.48 -5.61 -34.96
N ALA A 43 17.31 -6.93 -35.18
CA ALA A 43 16.27 -7.46 -36.07
C ALA A 43 14.86 -7.10 -35.59
N PHE A 44 14.62 -7.25 -34.29
CA PHE A 44 13.35 -6.94 -33.63
C PHE A 44 13.02 -5.45 -33.68
N GLU A 45 13.95 -4.59 -33.24
CA GLU A 45 13.79 -3.14 -33.23
C GLU A 45 13.57 -2.59 -34.64
N SER A 46 14.34 -3.06 -35.63
CA SER A 46 14.21 -2.62 -37.02
C SER A 46 12.83 -2.94 -37.60
N TYR A 47 12.23 -4.07 -37.20
CA TYR A 47 10.89 -4.44 -37.65
C TYR A 47 9.81 -3.56 -37.01
N TRP A 48 9.90 -3.31 -35.71
CA TRP A 48 8.86 -2.60 -34.97
C TRP A 48 8.98 -1.07 -35.05
N ALA A 49 10.14 -0.53 -35.44
CA ALA A 49 10.38 0.91 -35.54
C ALA A 49 9.30 1.71 -36.33
N PRO A 50 8.77 1.24 -37.49
CA PRO A 50 7.74 1.97 -38.23
C PRO A 50 6.40 2.08 -37.50
N PHE A 51 6.13 1.18 -36.55
CA PHE A 51 4.86 1.12 -35.82
C PHE A 51 4.85 1.97 -34.55
N ASN A 52 6.03 2.43 -34.08
CA ASN A 52 6.17 3.17 -32.82
C ASN A 52 5.46 2.46 -31.65
N VAL A 53 5.77 1.17 -31.47
CA VAL A 53 5.14 0.34 -30.43
C VAL A 53 5.48 0.89 -29.04
N GLN A 54 4.44 1.10 -28.22
CA GLN A 54 4.55 1.49 -26.82
C GLN A 54 3.82 0.47 -25.96
N LYS A 55 4.52 -0.09 -24.96
CA LYS A 55 3.97 -1.06 -23.99
C LYS A 55 3.26 -2.26 -24.65
N GLY A 56 3.76 -2.69 -25.81
CA GLY A 56 3.19 -3.80 -26.61
C GLY A 56 1.96 -3.44 -27.44
N THR A 57 1.68 -2.15 -27.66
CA THR A 57 0.58 -1.66 -28.50
C THR A 57 1.04 -0.56 -29.45
N TYR A 58 0.33 -0.36 -30.56
CA TYR A 58 0.58 0.74 -31.50
C TYR A 58 -0.73 1.27 -32.08
N LEU A 59 -0.70 2.50 -32.63
CA LEU A 59 -1.85 3.09 -33.29
C LEU A 59 -1.78 2.85 -34.80
N GLU A 60 -2.86 2.31 -35.35
CA GLU A 60 -3.04 2.18 -36.80
C GLU A 60 -4.41 2.76 -37.19
N ASN A 61 -4.41 3.81 -38.02
CA ASN A 61 -5.62 4.53 -38.44
C ASN A 61 -6.51 5.00 -37.27
N GLY A 62 -5.90 5.41 -36.15
CA GLY A 62 -6.61 5.87 -34.96
C GLY A 62 -7.16 4.75 -34.05
N VAL A 63 -6.88 3.49 -34.37
CA VAL A 63 -7.28 2.33 -33.56
C VAL A 63 -6.06 1.72 -32.89
N THR A 64 -6.14 1.50 -31.58
CA THR A 64 -5.10 0.80 -30.82
C THR A 64 -5.07 -0.67 -31.21
N LYS A 65 -3.91 -1.16 -31.62
CA LYS A 65 -3.66 -2.56 -31.93
C LYS A 65 -2.59 -3.12 -31.01
N LYS A 66 -2.75 -4.39 -30.62
CA LYS A 66 -1.69 -5.15 -29.94
C LYS A 66 -0.55 -5.44 -30.94
N ALA A 67 0.70 -5.40 -30.48
CA ALA A 67 1.87 -5.85 -31.23
C ALA A 67 2.13 -7.33 -30.90
N PRO A 68 1.75 -8.29 -31.78
CA PRO A 68 1.87 -9.71 -31.47
C PRO A 68 3.32 -10.13 -31.26
N GLY A 69 3.60 -10.92 -30.21
CA GLY A 69 4.95 -11.40 -29.89
C GLY A 69 5.89 -10.36 -29.28
N TRP A 70 5.51 -9.08 -29.21
CA TRP A 70 6.40 -8.02 -28.75
C TRP A 70 6.75 -8.16 -27.25
N LYS A 71 5.74 -8.40 -26.40
CA LYS A 71 5.97 -8.58 -24.95
C LYS A 71 6.78 -9.84 -24.65
N GLN A 72 6.51 -10.91 -25.38
CA GLN A 72 7.25 -12.18 -25.27
C GLN A 72 8.72 -11.99 -25.62
N PHE A 73 9.04 -11.19 -26.65
CA PHE A 73 10.43 -10.83 -26.94
C PHE A 73 11.08 -10.03 -25.81
N LYS A 74 10.41 -8.99 -25.28
CA LYS A 74 10.96 -8.18 -24.17
C LYS A 74 11.19 -9.00 -22.90
N ARG A 75 10.32 -9.97 -22.60
CA ARG A 75 10.50 -10.96 -21.54
C ARG A 75 11.74 -11.82 -21.77
N TRP A 76 11.85 -12.42 -22.94
CA TRP A 76 13.01 -13.23 -23.33
C TRP A 76 14.30 -12.42 -23.27
N GLU A 77 14.30 -11.20 -23.79
CA GLU A 77 15.44 -10.28 -23.76
C GLU A 77 15.88 -9.99 -22.32
N TYR A 78 14.94 -9.69 -21.42
CA TYR A 78 15.22 -9.51 -19.99
C TYR A 78 15.91 -10.74 -19.40
N GLN A 79 15.37 -11.95 -19.63
CA GLN A 79 15.99 -13.19 -19.15
C GLN A 79 17.40 -13.40 -19.74
N MET A 80 17.58 -13.10 -21.02
CA MET A 80 18.86 -13.28 -21.71
C MET A 80 19.92 -12.29 -21.25
N SER A 81 19.52 -11.06 -20.92
CA SER A 81 20.43 -9.97 -20.57
C SER A 81 21.36 -10.29 -19.39
N SER A 82 20.91 -11.11 -18.44
CA SER A 82 21.69 -11.54 -17.28
C SER A 82 22.59 -12.76 -17.52
N ILE A 83 22.45 -13.45 -18.67
CA ILE A 83 23.12 -14.73 -18.90
C ILE A 83 24.02 -14.74 -20.15
N VAL A 84 23.91 -13.77 -21.06
CA VAL A 84 24.79 -13.67 -22.23
C VAL A 84 26.18 -13.13 -21.87
N ASN A 85 27.15 -13.34 -22.76
CA ASN A 85 28.42 -12.65 -22.68
C ASN A 85 28.21 -11.13 -22.88
N PRO A 86 28.57 -10.26 -21.93
CA PRO A 86 28.27 -8.84 -22.04
C PRO A 86 29.12 -8.10 -23.08
N THR A 87 30.28 -8.62 -23.48
CA THR A 87 31.11 -7.97 -24.51
C THR A 87 30.51 -8.08 -25.90
N ASN A 88 29.99 -9.26 -26.26
CA ASN A 88 29.60 -9.56 -27.64
C ASN A 88 28.16 -10.08 -27.77
N GLY A 89 27.45 -10.24 -26.65
CA GLY A 89 26.09 -10.77 -26.59
C GLY A 89 25.97 -12.25 -26.95
N SER A 90 27.09 -12.99 -27.04
CA SER A 90 27.05 -14.41 -27.35
C SER A 90 26.38 -15.19 -26.23
N PHE A 91 25.56 -16.16 -26.63
CA PHE A 91 24.95 -17.08 -25.70
C PHE A 91 26.01 -18.03 -25.11
N PRO A 92 25.85 -18.46 -23.84
CA PRO A 92 26.76 -19.44 -23.26
C PRO A 92 26.74 -20.78 -24.03
N LYS A 93 27.53 -21.77 -23.59
CA LYS A 93 27.62 -23.08 -24.28
C LYS A 93 27.31 -24.27 -23.38
N LYS A 94 27.17 -24.03 -22.07
CA LYS A 94 26.94 -25.04 -21.04
C LYS A 94 25.82 -24.57 -20.11
N SER A 95 25.03 -25.50 -19.62
CA SER A 95 24.07 -25.21 -18.55
C SER A 95 24.78 -24.81 -17.25
N ALA A 96 24.08 -24.08 -16.39
CA ALA A 96 24.59 -23.73 -15.06
C ALA A 96 24.99 -24.97 -14.26
N LEU A 97 24.24 -26.08 -14.38
CA LEU A 97 24.54 -27.32 -13.66
C LEU A 97 25.88 -27.91 -14.12
N GLN A 98 26.10 -28.00 -15.44
CA GLN A 98 27.38 -28.48 -15.98
C GLN A 98 28.55 -27.60 -15.53
N VAL A 99 28.34 -26.28 -15.47
CA VAL A 99 29.38 -25.34 -15.02
C VAL A 99 29.68 -25.51 -13.53
N ARG A 100 28.65 -25.69 -12.69
CA ARG A 100 28.80 -25.99 -11.26
C ARG A 100 29.55 -27.31 -11.03
N GLU A 101 29.16 -28.39 -11.69
CA GLU A 101 29.79 -29.70 -11.56
C GLU A 101 31.28 -29.67 -11.99
N GLU A 102 31.61 -28.95 -13.07
CA GLU A 102 32.99 -28.75 -13.49
C GLU A 102 33.81 -27.94 -12.47
N PHE A 103 33.20 -26.90 -11.87
CA PHE A 103 33.79 -26.11 -10.81
C PHE A 103 34.07 -26.98 -9.57
N GLU A 104 33.09 -27.72 -9.07
CA GLU A 104 33.22 -28.62 -7.91
C GLU A 104 34.29 -29.69 -8.11
N ARG A 105 34.42 -30.24 -9.33
CA ARG A 105 35.47 -31.21 -9.67
C ARG A 105 36.88 -30.61 -9.58
N THR A 106 37.02 -29.32 -9.85
CA THR A 106 38.32 -28.61 -9.85
C THR A 106 38.61 -27.89 -8.54
N HIS A 107 37.58 -27.65 -7.72
CA HIS A 107 37.63 -26.99 -6.42
C HIS A 107 36.91 -27.86 -5.38
N PRO A 108 37.43 -29.06 -5.05
CA PRO A 108 36.79 -29.93 -4.08
C PRO A 108 36.76 -29.25 -2.72
N ALA A 109 35.58 -28.79 -2.31
CA ALA A 109 35.39 -28.12 -1.03
C ALA A 109 35.62 -29.08 0.15
N PRO A 110 36.07 -28.59 1.31
CA PRO A 110 35.90 -29.33 2.57
C PRO A 110 34.41 -29.62 2.78
N ARG A 111 34.06 -30.84 3.25
CA ARG A 111 32.68 -31.33 3.44
C ARG A 111 31.85 -30.60 4.51
N THR A 112 32.25 -29.41 4.93
CA THR A 112 31.51 -28.59 5.88
C THR A 112 30.39 -27.86 5.13
N THR A 113 29.21 -28.45 5.15
CA THR A 113 27.96 -27.79 4.73
C THR A 113 27.50 -26.87 5.86
N THR A 114 27.24 -25.60 5.58
CA THR A 114 26.47 -24.74 6.48
C THR A 114 25.05 -25.28 6.56
N ALA A 115 24.46 -25.37 7.76
CA ALA A 115 23.12 -25.90 7.89
C ALA A 115 22.11 -24.92 7.28
N SER A 116 21.35 -25.40 6.30
CA SER A 116 20.13 -24.77 5.77
C SER A 116 19.02 -25.82 5.85
N SER A 117 17.77 -25.39 5.87
CA SER A 117 16.61 -26.29 5.84
C SER A 117 15.46 -25.60 5.14
N TRP A 118 15.57 -25.49 3.82
CA TRP A 118 14.56 -24.83 3.01
C TRP A 118 13.25 -25.62 3.00
N THR A 119 12.15 -24.90 3.19
CA THR A 119 10.79 -25.41 3.12
C THR A 119 9.96 -24.55 2.17
N PRO A 120 9.06 -25.15 1.37
CA PRO A 120 8.24 -24.40 0.45
C PRO A 120 7.08 -23.69 1.17
N ILE A 121 6.73 -22.48 0.73
CA ILE A 121 5.58 -21.68 1.21
C ILE A 121 4.42 -21.69 0.20
N GLY A 122 4.70 -21.96 -1.08
CA GLY A 122 3.69 -22.07 -2.13
C GLY A 122 3.82 -20.98 -3.21
N PRO A 123 2.72 -20.57 -3.87
CA PRO A 123 1.37 -21.10 -3.70
C PRO A 123 1.29 -22.58 -4.06
N PHE A 124 0.50 -23.33 -3.29
CA PHE A 124 0.17 -24.74 -3.55
C PHE A 124 -1.27 -24.91 -4.04
N SER A 125 -2.09 -23.85 -3.96
CA SER A 125 -3.51 -23.91 -4.28
C SER A 125 -3.88 -22.79 -5.24
N SER A 126 -4.79 -23.14 -6.14
CA SER A 126 -5.46 -22.28 -7.11
C SER A 126 -6.93 -22.16 -6.69
N PHE A 127 -7.51 -20.96 -6.81
CA PHE A 127 -8.96 -20.78 -6.69
C PHE A 127 -9.71 -21.14 -7.99
N SER A 128 -9.02 -21.76 -8.96
CA SER A 128 -9.49 -22.08 -10.30
C SER A 128 -9.78 -20.84 -11.14
N GLY A 129 -9.99 -21.03 -12.44
CA GLY A 129 -10.33 -19.95 -13.36
C GLY A 129 -9.16 -19.00 -13.56
N TYR A 130 -9.36 -17.71 -13.29
CA TYR A 130 -8.32 -16.69 -13.44
C TYR A 130 -7.14 -16.86 -12.47
N SER A 131 -7.38 -17.47 -11.30
CA SER A 131 -6.43 -17.55 -10.18
C SER A 131 -5.51 -18.76 -10.27
N GLY A 132 -4.72 -18.87 -11.34
CA GLY A 132 -3.76 -19.96 -11.55
C GLY A 132 -2.53 -19.91 -10.66
N ILE A 133 -1.70 -20.96 -10.70
CA ILE A 133 -0.41 -21.03 -9.97
C ILE A 133 0.81 -21.31 -10.86
N GLY A 134 0.64 -21.40 -12.17
CA GLY A 134 1.73 -21.53 -13.15
C GLY A 134 1.42 -22.48 -14.31
N ARG A 135 2.28 -22.43 -15.34
CA ARG A 135 2.07 -23.12 -16.63
C ARG A 135 2.38 -24.61 -16.61
N ILE A 136 1.40 -25.41 -17.04
CA ILE A 136 1.59 -26.82 -17.42
C ILE A 136 1.57 -26.94 -18.95
N ASN A 137 2.59 -27.58 -19.51
CA ASN A 137 2.75 -27.77 -20.95
C ASN A 137 2.14 -29.10 -21.43
N CYS A 138 2.23 -30.15 -20.62
CA CYS A 138 1.87 -31.50 -21.05
C CYS A 138 1.38 -32.38 -19.90
N VAL A 139 0.69 -33.46 -20.27
CA VAL A 139 0.21 -34.52 -19.37
C VAL A 139 0.40 -35.88 -20.03
N ALA A 140 0.79 -36.88 -19.25
CA ALA A 140 0.85 -38.28 -19.67
C ALA A 140 0.26 -39.19 -18.60
N PHE A 141 -0.30 -40.31 -19.03
CA PHE A 141 -1.10 -41.19 -18.17
C PHE A 141 -0.41 -42.52 -17.93
N HIS A 142 -0.65 -43.12 -16.77
CA HIS A 142 -0.29 -44.51 -16.56
C HIS A 142 -1.07 -45.41 -17.54
N PRO A 143 -0.47 -46.48 -18.10
CA PRO A 143 -1.11 -47.31 -19.11
C PRO A 143 -2.42 -47.97 -18.64
N THR A 144 -2.51 -48.29 -17.34
CA THR A 144 -3.59 -49.10 -16.77
C THR A 144 -4.27 -48.52 -15.52
N ASP A 145 -3.68 -47.53 -14.84
CA ASP A 145 -4.17 -47.02 -13.55
C ASP A 145 -4.53 -45.54 -13.68
N GLN A 146 -5.81 -45.24 -13.61
CA GLN A 146 -6.31 -43.87 -13.78
C GLN A 146 -5.91 -42.94 -12.63
N ASN A 147 -5.51 -43.46 -11.47
CA ASN A 147 -5.06 -42.61 -10.37
C ASN A 147 -3.65 -42.07 -10.58
N ILE A 148 -2.88 -42.68 -11.49
CA ILE A 148 -1.48 -42.33 -11.71
C ILE A 148 -1.33 -41.59 -13.04
N TYR A 149 -0.81 -40.36 -12.97
CA TYR A 149 -0.45 -39.58 -14.15
C TYR A 149 0.61 -38.54 -13.81
N TRP A 150 1.22 -37.99 -14.85
CA TRP A 150 2.27 -37.00 -14.75
C TRP A 150 1.91 -35.73 -15.52
N VAL A 151 2.36 -34.60 -15.02
CA VAL A 151 2.29 -33.30 -15.72
C VAL A 151 3.66 -32.67 -15.78
N GLY A 152 3.93 -31.99 -16.88
CA GLY A 152 5.18 -31.28 -17.12
C GLY A 152 4.96 -29.77 -17.13
N ALA A 153 5.66 -29.05 -16.26
CA ALA A 153 5.62 -27.60 -16.21
C ALA A 153 6.67 -26.96 -17.12
N ALA A 154 6.43 -25.73 -17.57
CA ALA A 154 7.35 -25.02 -18.47
C ALA A 154 8.70 -24.65 -17.83
N ALA A 155 8.70 -24.40 -16.52
CA ALA A 155 9.92 -24.15 -15.74
C ALA A 155 9.94 -24.85 -14.37
N GLY A 156 8.86 -25.56 -14.01
CA GLY A 156 8.64 -26.04 -12.63
C GLY A 156 8.76 -27.54 -12.41
N GLY A 157 9.25 -28.29 -13.39
CA GLY A 157 9.55 -29.72 -13.26
C GLY A 157 8.47 -30.67 -13.77
N LEU A 158 8.78 -31.96 -13.67
CA LEU A 158 7.85 -33.07 -13.85
C LEU A 158 7.19 -33.40 -12.50
N TRP A 159 5.87 -33.49 -12.48
CA TRP A 159 5.09 -33.81 -11.30
C TRP A 159 4.29 -35.09 -11.51
N GLU A 160 4.24 -35.94 -10.49
CA GLU A 160 3.47 -37.18 -10.44
C GLU A 160 2.35 -37.07 -9.42
N THR A 161 1.18 -37.60 -9.77
CA THR A 161 0.13 -37.93 -8.79
C THR A 161 -0.15 -39.43 -8.82
N ARG A 162 -0.59 -39.98 -7.68
CA ARG A 162 -1.00 -41.39 -7.54
C ARG A 162 -2.41 -41.56 -6.98
N ASP A 163 -3.15 -40.46 -6.82
CA ASP A 163 -4.50 -40.40 -6.25
C ASP A 163 -5.42 -39.50 -7.09
N ASN A 164 -5.17 -39.45 -8.41
CA ASN A 164 -5.94 -38.69 -9.40
C ASN A 164 -5.96 -37.17 -9.12
N GLY A 165 -4.80 -36.60 -8.75
CA GLY A 165 -4.58 -35.17 -8.53
C GLY A 165 -4.98 -34.67 -7.14
N GLY A 166 -5.04 -35.56 -6.14
CA GLY A 166 -5.22 -35.18 -4.74
C GLY A 166 -3.91 -34.75 -4.08
N THR A 167 -2.81 -35.41 -4.43
CA THR A 167 -1.44 -35.10 -4.00
C THR A 167 -0.47 -35.20 -5.18
N TRP A 168 0.61 -34.43 -5.10
CA TRP A 168 1.61 -34.29 -6.15
C TRP A 168 3.03 -34.40 -5.61
N THR A 169 3.93 -35.02 -6.38
CA THR A 169 5.36 -35.16 -6.07
C THR A 169 6.19 -34.70 -7.26
N CYS A 170 7.16 -33.81 -7.03
CA CYS A 170 8.11 -33.40 -8.08
C CYS A 170 9.20 -34.46 -8.25
N LEU A 171 9.50 -34.83 -9.49
CA LEU A 171 10.49 -35.86 -9.83
C LEU A 171 11.78 -35.30 -10.43
N THR A 172 11.94 -33.97 -10.47
CA THR A 172 13.03 -33.32 -11.23
C THR A 172 13.73 -32.21 -10.48
N ASP A 173 13.55 -32.09 -9.15
CA ASP A 173 14.16 -31.02 -8.33
C ASP A 173 15.68 -30.95 -8.46
N ASN A 174 16.34 -32.06 -8.81
CA ASN A 174 17.79 -32.14 -8.98
C ASN A 174 18.26 -31.95 -10.44
N ASN A 175 17.35 -31.81 -11.41
CA ASN A 175 17.75 -31.65 -12.81
C ASN A 175 18.31 -30.25 -13.07
N GLY A 176 19.24 -30.14 -14.03
CA GLY A 176 19.81 -28.84 -14.44
C GLY A 176 18.89 -28.00 -15.33
N VAL A 177 17.80 -28.60 -15.81
CA VAL A 177 16.71 -27.95 -16.54
C VAL A 177 15.40 -28.55 -16.03
N LEU A 178 14.47 -27.69 -15.65
CA LEU A 178 13.19 -28.09 -15.06
C LEU A 178 12.01 -28.05 -16.05
N GLY A 179 12.16 -27.41 -17.22
CA GLY A 179 11.10 -27.35 -18.23
C GLY A 179 10.84 -28.70 -18.88
N VAL A 180 9.57 -29.05 -19.06
CA VAL A 180 9.11 -30.29 -19.69
C VAL A 180 8.11 -29.97 -20.80
N SER A 181 8.46 -30.31 -22.04
CA SER A 181 7.64 -30.10 -23.24
C SER A 181 6.70 -31.26 -23.54
N ASP A 182 7.12 -32.49 -23.29
CA ASP A 182 6.32 -33.71 -23.53
C ASP A 182 6.82 -34.88 -22.69
N ILE A 183 5.96 -35.85 -22.43
CA ILE A 183 6.23 -37.00 -21.55
C ILE A 183 5.81 -38.29 -22.26
N VAL A 184 6.66 -39.31 -22.19
CA VAL A 184 6.33 -40.67 -22.63
C VAL A 184 6.43 -41.63 -21.44
N ILE A 185 5.34 -42.34 -21.20
CA ILE A 185 5.22 -43.43 -20.22
C ILE A 185 5.01 -44.73 -20.99
N PRO A 186 6.00 -45.65 -20.99
CA PRO A 186 5.87 -46.95 -21.64
C PRO A 186 4.79 -47.85 -21.05
N ASP A 187 4.18 -48.68 -21.88
CA ASP A 187 3.18 -49.68 -21.47
C ASP A 187 3.69 -50.66 -20.40
N ASP A 188 5.02 -50.84 -20.29
CA ASP A 188 5.66 -51.70 -19.30
C ASP A 188 6.13 -50.96 -18.04
N TYR A 189 5.68 -49.71 -17.81
CA TYR A 189 6.11 -48.84 -16.71
C TYR A 189 6.10 -49.54 -15.34
N ASP A 190 5.07 -50.34 -15.02
CA ASP A 190 4.97 -51.11 -13.77
C ASP A 190 6.19 -52.01 -13.50
N THR A 191 6.91 -52.41 -14.55
CA THR A 191 8.11 -53.25 -14.46
C THR A 191 9.40 -52.51 -14.78
N SER A 192 9.35 -51.56 -15.73
CA SER A 192 10.53 -50.86 -16.22
C SER A 192 10.84 -49.58 -15.45
N ASN A 193 9.85 -49.00 -14.77
CA ASN A 193 9.87 -47.66 -14.15
C ASN A 193 10.47 -46.59 -15.06
N THR A 194 10.31 -46.78 -16.37
CA THR A 194 10.95 -45.93 -17.38
C THR A 194 10.06 -44.74 -17.67
N ILE A 195 10.64 -43.54 -17.70
CA ILE A 195 9.96 -42.33 -18.17
C ILE A 195 10.93 -41.59 -19.09
N TYR A 196 10.40 -41.05 -20.19
CA TYR A 196 11.13 -40.11 -21.04
C TYR A 196 10.47 -38.75 -20.96
N ILE A 197 11.29 -37.70 -20.90
CA ILE A 197 10.83 -36.32 -20.99
C ILE A 197 11.56 -35.59 -22.11
N ALA A 198 10.80 -34.88 -22.93
CA ALA A 198 11.32 -33.81 -23.76
C ALA A 198 11.52 -32.59 -22.85
N THR A 199 12.76 -32.10 -22.74
CA THR A 199 13.05 -30.94 -21.89
C THR A 199 12.83 -29.62 -22.62
N GLY A 200 12.65 -28.54 -21.85
CA GLY A 200 12.46 -27.18 -22.33
C GLY A 200 11.00 -26.76 -22.35
N ASP A 201 10.73 -25.70 -23.07
CA ASP A 201 9.39 -25.15 -23.24
C ASP A 201 9.04 -24.97 -24.71
N ARG A 202 8.17 -25.85 -25.22
CA ARG A 202 7.83 -25.95 -26.66
C ARG A 202 7.19 -24.67 -27.20
N ASP A 203 6.48 -23.93 -26.36
CA ASP A 203 5.59 -22.86 -26.79
C ASP A 203 6.20 -21.45 -26.66
N ALA A 204 7.11 -21.20 -25.71
CA ALA A 204 7.60 -19.84 -25.42
C ALA A 204 9.11 -19.57 -25.50
N TRP A 205 9.99 -20.55 -25.73
CA TRP A 205 11.46 -20.40 -25.59
C TRP A 205 11.93 -19.89 -24.21
N ASP A 206 11.04 -19.76 -23.22
CA ASP A 206 11.33 -19.30 -21.86
C ASP A 206 12.30 -20.27 -21.16
N ASN A 207 12.17 -21.57 -21.45
CA ASN A 207 13.07 -22.61 -20.97
C ASN A 207 13.65 -23.41 -22.14
N ARG A 208 14.93 -23.74 -22.05
CA ARG A 208 15.70 -24.26 -23.17
C ARG A 208 15.90 -25.77 -23.03
N SER A 209 15.76 -26.49 -24.14
CA SER A 209 15.91 -27.94 -24.14
C SER A 209 17.37 -28.36 -24.03
N VAL A 210 17.63 -29.41 -23.24
CA VAL A 210 18.85 -30.23 -23.30
C VAL A 210 18.63 -31.51 -24.10
N GLY A 211 17.51 -31.62 -24.82
CA GLY A 211 17.10 -32.81 -25.55
C GLY A 211 16.18 -33.70 -24.72
N VAL A 212 16.33 -35.02 -24.88
CA VAL A 212 15.49 -36.01 -24.18
C VAL A 212 16.26 -36.55 -22.97
N LEU A 213 15.61 -36.51 -21.81
CA LEU A 213 16.07 -37.19 -20.59
C LEU A 213 15.28 -38.48 -20.35
N LYS A 214 15.95 -39.45 -19.73
CA LYS A 214 15.39 -40.76 -19.40
C LYS A 214 15.67 -41.11 -17.93
N THR A 215 14.67 -41.65 -17.26
CA THR A 215 14.81 -42.38 -16.00
C THR A 215 14.43 -43.85 -16.21
N THR A 216 14.96 -44.73 -15.36
CA THR A 216 14.58 -46.15 -15.24
C THR A 216 14.32 -46.53 -13.77
N ASP A 217 14.17 -45.54 -12.90
CA ASP A 217 13.97 -45.69 -11.45
C ASP A 217 12.80 -44.83 -10.96
N GLY A 218 11.82 -44.58 -11.85
CA GLY A 218 10.59 -43.87 -11.53
C GLY A 218 10.78 -42.37 -11.32
N GLY A 219 11.87 -41.79 -11.81
CA GLY A 219 12.18 -40.35 -11.68
C GLY A 219 13.09 -39.99 -10.51
N THR A 220 13.71 -40.98 -9.85
CA THR A 220 14.70 -40.70 -8.79
C THR A 220 15.99 -40.13 -9.38
N THR A 221 16.42 -40.64 -10.53
CA THR A 221 17.56 -40.14 -11.29
C THR A 221 17.24 -40.01 -12.78
N TRP A 222 17.83 -38.98 -13.42
CA TRP A 222 17.64 -38.69 -14.84
C TRP A 222 18.96 -38.67 -15.58
N ASN A 223 18.99 -39.29 -16.76
CA ASN A 223 20.15 -39.37 -17.62
C ASN A 223 19.86 -38.76 -18.99
N GLN A 224 20.88 -38.13 -19.60
CA GLN A 224 20.80 -37.71 -20.99
C GLN A 224 20.71 -38.93 -21.92
N THR A 225 19.89 -38.83 -22.96
CA THR A 225 19.83 -39.80 -24.06
C THR A 225 20.80 -39.41 -25.19
N GLY A 226 20.85 -40.21 -26.27
CA GLY A 226 21.63 -39.86 -27.46
C GLY A 226 21.13 -38.62 -28.22
N LEU A 227 19.91 -38.13 -27.93
CA LEU A 227 19.38 -36.88 -28.45
C LEU A 227 19.55 -35.80 -27.38
N SER A 228 20.74 -35.22 -27.34
CA SER A 228 21.14 -34.19 -26.38
C SER A 228 21.50 -32.89 -27.10
N PHE A 229 21.10 -31.76 -26.52
CA PHE A 229 21.45 -30.43 -27.00
C PHE A 229 22.21 -29.65 -25.93
N THR A 230 23.00 -28.66 -26.36
CA THR A 230 23.33 -27.58 -25.43
C THR A 230 22.11 -26.67 -25.30
N ILE A 231 21.89 -26.08 -24.13
CA ILE A 231 20.77 -25.15 -23.94
C ILE A 231 20.84 -23.94 -24.90
N TYR A 232 21.96 -23.71 -25.59
CA TYR A 232 22.11 -22.57 -26.50
C TYR A 232 22.07 -22.93 -27.97
N ASP A 233 21.86 -24.20 -28.29
CA ASP A 233 21.63 -24.61 -29.68
C ASP A 233 20.32 -24.03 -30.24
N GLY A 234 19.44 -23.47 -29.38
CA GLY A 234 18.12 -22.97 -29.77
C GLY A 234 17.20 -24.08 -30.29
N ARG A 235 17.50 -25.33 -29.90
CA ARG A 235 16.79 -26.53 -30.33
C ARG A 235 15.74 -26.89 -29.30
N MET A 236 14.64 -27.45 -29.77
CA MET A 236 13.54 -27.91 -28.93
C MET A 236 13.12 -29.30 -29.36
N VAL A 237 12.75 -30.14 -28.39
CA VAL A 237 11.97 -31.35 -28.64
C VAL A 237 10.52 -31.00 -28.32
N ASN A 238 9.67 -30.99 -29.34
CA ASN A 238 8.29 -30.49 -29.25
C ASN A 238 7.27 -31.60 -28.98
N ARG A 239 7.54 -32.81 -29.47
CA ARG A 239 6.68 -33.99 -29.30
C ARG A 239 7.53 -35.26 -29.22
N LEU A 240 7.17 -36.17 -28.32
CA LEU A 240 7.70 -37.53 -28.28
C LEU A 240 6.57 -38.52 -28.46
N LEU A 241 6.73 -39.45 -29.40
CA LEU A 241 5.83 -40.59 -29.53
C LEU A 241 6.61 -41.89 -29.33
N GLN A 242 5.99 -42.84 -28.67
CA GLN A 242 6.48 -44.21 -28.57
C GLN A 242 5.69 -45.10 -29.51
N ASP A 243 6.39 -46.00 -30.21
CA ASP A 243 5.74 -47.00 -31.05
C ASP A 243 4.87 -47.92 -30.16
N PRO A 244 3.56 -48.04 -30.44
CA PRO A 244 2.63 -48.81 -29.62
C PRO A 244 2.88 -50.32 -29.65
N THR A 245 3.77 -50.79 -30.53
CA THR A 245 4.14 -52.21 -30.66
C THR A 245 5.57 -52.51 -30.19
N ASN A 246 6.38 -51.48 -29.95
CA ASN A 246 7.77 -51.64 -29.51
C ASN A 246 8.23 -50.45 -28.66
N LYS A 247 8.32 -50.69 -27.34
CA LYS A 247 8.74 -49.69 -26.36
C LYS A 247 10.15 -49.09 -26.58
N ASP A 248 11.03 -49.78 -27.31
CA ASP A 248 12.39 -49.32 -27.58
C ASP A 248 12.44 -48.37 -28.80
N VAL A 249 11.33 -48.21 -29.51
CA VAL A 249 11.20 -47.31 -30.66
C VAL A 249 10.47 -46.03 -30.24
N LEU A 250 11.17 -44.90 -30.31
CA LEU A 250 10.60 -43.58 -30.09
C LEU A 250 10.90 -42.67 -31.28
N ILE A 251 10.01 -41.73 -31.54
CA ILE A 251 10.18 -40.67 -32.51
C ILE A 251 10.05 -39.31 -31.83
N ALA A 252 10.92 -38.39 -32.20
CA ALA A 252 10.97 -37.04 -31.68
C ALA A 252 10.72 -36.03 -32.81
N ALA A 253 9.66 -35.24 -32.66
CA ALA A 253 9.46 -34.01 -33.41
C ALA A 253 10.28 -32.90 -32.77
N THR A 254 11.09 -32.21 -33.57
CA THR A 254 12.01 -31.17 -33.05
C THR A 254 11.99 -29.93 -33.92
N SER A 255 12.57 -28.84 -33.41
CA SER A 255 12.73 -27.60 -34.18
C SER A 255 13.72 -27.68 -35.34
N ILE A 256 14.41 -28.81 -35.52
CA ILE A 256 15.38 -29.03 -36.60
C ILE A 256 15.06 -30.24 -37.48
N GLY A 257 13.95 -30.94 -37.23
CA GLY A 257 13.55 -32.12 -37.98
C GLY A 257 13.00 -33.25 -37.11
N VAL A 258 13.11 -34.47 -37.63
CA VAL A 258 12.54 -35.68 -37.04
C VAL A 258 13.65 -36.68 -36.75
N PHE A 259 13.70 -37.19 -35.52
CA PHE A 259 14.66 -38.19 -35.09
C PHE A 259 13.96 -39.42 -34.57
N LYS A 260 14.55 -40.60 -34.78
CA LYS A 260 13.99 -41.89 -34.36
C LYS A 260 15.04 -42.77 -33.72
N THR A 261 14.73 -43.32 -32.55
CA THR A 261 15.54 -44.33 -31.86
C THR A 261 14.92 -45.71 -32.03
N PHE A 262 15.75 -46.75 -31.98
CA PHE A 262 15.33 -48.16 -31.98
C PHE A 262 15.88 -48.94 -30.77
N ASP A 263 16.53 -48.25 -29.84
CA ASP A 263 17.25 -48.82 -28.70
C ASP A 263 16.91 -48.10 -27.39
N GLY A 264 15.69 -47.56 -27.29
CA GLY A 264 15.19 -46.91 -26.09
C GLY A 264 15.93 -45.62 -25.74
N GLY A 265 16.40 -44.89 -26.77
CA GLY A 265 17.00 -43.56 -26.67
C GLY A 265 18.52 -43.53 -26.61
N THR A 266 19.23 -44.67 -26.64
CA THR A 266 20.70 -44.67 -26.61
C THR A 266 21.28 -44.04 -27.88
N THR A 267 20.72 -44.35 -29.05
CA THR A 267 21.08 -43.73 -30.33
C THR A 267 19.85 -43.20 -31.06
N TRP A 268 20.03 -42.09 -31.79
CA TRP A 268 18.95 -41.43 -32.54
C TRP A 268 19.36 -41.25 -34.00
N ASN A 269 18.51 -41.74 -34.90
CA ASN A 269 18.68 -41.68 -36.35
C ASN A 269 17.85 -40.54 -36.91
N THR A 270 18.49 -39.66 -37.67
CA THR A 270 17.83 -38.60 -38.43
C THR A 270 16.90 -39.19 -39.50
N GLN A 271 15.62 -38.80 -39.47
CA GLN A 271 14.62 -39.17 -40.48
C GLN A 271 14.37 -38.03 -41.47
N MET A 272 14.38 -36.79 -40.97
CA MET A 272 14.23 -35.57 -41.75
C MET A 272 14.94 -34.42 -41.03
N ILE A 273 15.47 -33.46 -41.79
CA ILE A 273 16.12 -32.24 -41.28
C ILE A 273 15.55 -31.00 -41.95
N ASP A 274 15.87 -29.83 -41.39
CA ASP A 274 15.58 -28.50 -41.94
C ASP A 274 14.08 -28.16 -42.00
N VAL A 275 13.26 -28.88 -41.22
CA VAL A 275 11.82 -28.63 -41.06
C VAL A 275 11.50 -28.61 -39.56
N GLU A 276 10.85 -27.55 -39.08
CA GLU A 276 10.45 -27.39 -37.67
C GLU A 276 9.09 -28.05 -37.43
N PHE A 277 9.11 -29.26 -36.87
CA PHE A 277 7.90 -29.99 -36.50
C PHE A 277 7.43 -29.60 -35.11
N ILE A 278 6.14 -29.29 -34.95
CA ILE A 278 5.56 -28.88 -33.66
C ILE A 278 4.74 -30.00 -33.02
N ASP A 279 4.09 -30.83 -33.84
CA ASP A 279 3.24 -31.93 -33.38
C ASP A 279 3.34 -33.13 -34.34
N MET A 280 3.03 -34.32 -33.80
CA MET A 280 3.00 -35.58 -34.54
C MET A 280 2.01 -36.54 -33.90
N GLU A 281 1.39 -37.37 -34.74
CA GLU A 281 0.47 -38.41 -34.29
C GLU A 281 0.66 -39.69 -35.13
N PHE A 282 0.49 -40.86 -34.49
CA PHE A 282 0.43 -42.14 -35.19
C PHE A 282 -0.96 -42.38 -35.75
N ASN A 283 -1.05 -43.15 -36.84
CA ASN A 283 -2.30 -43.85 -37.14
C ASN A 283 -2.51 -44.96 -36.08
N PRO A 284 -3.63 -44.96 -35.33
CA PRO A 284 -3.86 -45.91 -34.23
C PRO A 284 -3.81 -47.39 -34.63
N ASN A 285 -4.13 -47.72 -35.88
CA ASN A 285 -4.12 -49.10 -36.38
C ASN A 285 -2.82 -49.48 -37.09
N ASN A 286 -2.00 -48.51 -37.49
CA ASN A 286 -0.78 -48.76 -38.23
C ASN A 286 0.31 -47.71 -37.90
N PRO A 287 1.20 -47.99 -36.93
CA PRO A 287 2.22 -47.03 -36.51
C PRO A 287 3.33 -46.78 -37.55
N THR A 288 3.33 -47.47 -38.71
CA THR A 288 4.19 -47.05 -39.83
C THR A 288 3.63 -45.82 -40.56
N ILE A 289 2.35 -45.51 -40.37
CA ILE A 289 1.76 -44.26 -40.83
C ILE A 289 1.87 -43.24 -39.70
N ILE A 290 2.60 -42.16 -39.99
CA ILE A 290 2.87 -41.07 -39.04
C ILE A 290 2.47 -39.76 -39.70
N TYR A 291 1.75 -38.93 -38.98
CA TYR A 291 1.40 -37.57 -39.38
C TYR A 291 2.27 -36.61 -38.58
N GLY A 292 2.76 -35.55 -39.22
CA GLY A 292 3.51 -34.51 -38.52
C GLY A 292 3.16 -33.15 -39.06
N SER A 293 2.87 -32.21 -38.18
CA SER A 293 2.62 -30.82 -38.54
C SER A 293 3.82 -29.95 -38.18
N THR A 294 3.95 -28.86 -38.92
CA THR A 294 5.03 -27.90 -38.70
C THR A 294 4.52 -26.68 -37.96
N LYS A 295 5.47 -25.93 -37.40
CA LYS A 295 5.21 -24.57 -36.90
C LYS A 295 4.84 -23.60 -38.04
N TYR A 296 5.03 -23.99 -39.30
CA TYR A 296 4.78 -23.19 -40.50
C TYR A 296 4.07 -23.99 -41.60
N SER A 297 2.75 -23.84 -41.69
CA SER A 297 1.93 -24.00 -42.90
C SER A 297 1.83 -25.41 -43.52
N GLN A 298 2.43 -26.45 -42.93
CA GLN A 298 2.58 -27.75 -43.58
C GLN A 298 2.16 -28.94 -42.71
N ILE A 299 1.64 -29.96 -43.38
CA ILE A 299 1.43 -31.30 -42.82
C ILE A 299 2.21 -32.29 -43.68
N PHE A 300 2.98 -33.15 -43.01
CA PHE A 300 3.74 -34.24 -43.57
C PHE A 300 3.12 -35.58 -43.18
N ARG A 301 3.37 -36.57 -44.02
CA ARG A 301 2.95 -37.95 -43.81
C ARG A 301 4.09 -38.91 -44.11
N SER A 302 4.21 -39.93 -43.26
CA SER A 302 5.02 -41.12 -43.49
C SER A 302 4.11 -42.33 -43.71
N THR A 303 4.61 -43.35 -44.43
CA THR A 303 3.91 -44.64 -44.61
C THR A 303 4.77 -45.85 -44.25
N ASP A 304 6.07 -45.64 -44.13
CA ASP A 304 7.09 -46.62 -43.75
C ASP A 304 7.66 -46.33 -42.35
N GLY A 305 7.18 -45.28 -41.69
CA GLY A 305 7.62 -44.80 -40.39
C GLY A 305 9.01 -44.16 -40.38
N ASN A 306 9.62 -43.90 -41.55
CA ASN A 306 10.98 -43.39 -41.69
C ASN A 306 11.07 -42.19 -42.65
N SER A 307 10.35 -42.25 -43.77
CA SER A 307 10.36 -41.21 -44.79
C SER A 307 9.11 -40.33 -44.69
N PHE A 308 9.27 -39.01 -44.69
CA PHE A 308 8.17 -38.05 -44.61
C PHE A 308 8.01 -37.27 -45.92
N SER A 309 6.78 -37.01 -46.34
CA SER A 309 6.46 -36.20 -47.53
C SER A 309 5.34 -35.20 -47.22
N PRO A 310 5.40 -33.96 -47.73
CA PRO A 310 4.34 -32.98 -47.51
C PRO A 310 3.06 -33.43 -48.24
N VAL A 311 1.93 -33.38 -47.54
CA VAL A 311 0.59 -33.72 -48.05
C VAL A 311 -0.37 -32.53 -48.00
N PHE A 312 -0.03 -31.51 -47.21
CA PHE A 312 -0.74 -30.24 -47.15
C PHE A 312 0.28 -29.11 -47.06
N THR A 313 0.03 -28.02 -47.79
CA THR A 313 0.81 -26.78 -47.70
C THR A 313 -0.09 -25.61 -48.05
N ASP A 314 -0.29 -24.70 -47.10
CA ASP A 314 -1.11 -23.51 -47.30
C ASP A 314 -0.40 -22.27 -46.77
N GLY A 315 -0.04 -21.35 -47.68
CA GLY A 315 0.70 -20.14 -47.33
C GLY A 315 -0.03 -19.16 -46.42
N ASN A 316 -1.32 -19.36 -46.13
CA ASN A 316 -2.07 -18.52 -45.17
C ASN A 316 -2.12 -19.12 -43.76
N ALA A 317 -1.83 -20.42 -43.61
CA ALA A 317 -1.71 -21.08 -42.32
C ALA A 317 -0.36 -20.76 -41.67
N ASN A 318 -0.31 -20.73 -40.34
CA ASN A 318 0.91 -20.52 -39.54
C ASN A 318 1.24 -21.81 -38.75
N ARG A 319 0.86 -21.92 -37.48
CA ARG A 319 1.04 -23.15 -36.69
C ARG A 319 -0.13 -24.12 -36.94
N ILE A 320 0.18 -25.42 -37.00
CA ILE A 320 -0.82 -26.49 -37.15
C ILE A 320 -0.64 -27.54 -36.05
N GLU A 321 -1.72 -27.93 -35.38
CA GLU A 321 -1.75 -29.09 -34.45
C GLU A 321 -2.68 -30.17 -35.02
N LEU A 322 -2.39 -31.43 -34.73
CA LEU A 322 -3.08 -32.59 -35.28
C LEU A 322 -3.83 -33.36 -34.19
N ALA A 323 -4.87 -34.08 -34.59
CA ALA A 323 -5.49 -35.08 -33.74
C ALA A 323 -6.02 -36.24 -34.57
N VAL A 324 -5.91 -37.45 -34.01
CA VAL A 324 -6.40 -38.69 -34.60
C VAL A 324 -7.22 -39.44 -33.55
N SER A 325 -8.36 -40.01 -33.97
CA SER A 325 -9.21 -40.81 -33.08
C SER A 325 -9.03 -42.30 -33.37
N PRO A 326 -8.75 -43.13 -32.35
CA PRO A 326 -8.84 -44.59 -32.46
C PRO A 326 -10.20 -45.11 -32.94
N ASN A 327 -11.29 -44.34 -32.77
CA ASN A 327 -12.62 -44.72 -33.26
C ASN A 327 -12.73 -44.68 -34.80
N GLN A 328 -12.04 -43.74 -35.46
CA GLN A 328 -11.92 -43.65 -36.92
C GLN A 328 -10.46 -43.40 -37.31
N PRO A 329 -9.62 -44.45 -37.35
CA PRO A 329 -8.16 -44.31 -37.52
C PRO A 329 -7.71 -43.73 -38.87
N ASP A 330 -8.58 -43.74 -39.89
CA ASP A 330 -8.32 -43.11 -41.18
C ASP A 330 -8.63 -41.61 -41.20
N TRP A 331 -9.18 -41.06 -40.12
CA TRP A 331 -9.50 -39.64 -40.03
C TRP A 331 -8.38 -38.89 -39.31
N VAL A 332 -7.92 -37.80 -39.92
CA VAL A 332 -6.92 -36.89 -39.32
C VAL A 332 -7.50 -35.49 -39.31
N TYR A 333 -7.56 -34.89 -38.12
CA TYR A 333 -7.98 -33.51 -37.94
C TYR A 333 -6.77 -32.61 -37.81
N ALA A 334 -6.88 -31.38 -38.32
CA ALA A 334 -5.87 -30.35 -38.17
C ALA A 334 -6.53 -29.01 -37.85
N VAL A 335 -6.02 -28.32 -36.82
CA VAL A 335 -6.36 -26.91 -36.55
C VAL A 335 -5.19 -26.06 -37.01
N ALA A 336 -5.47 -25.02 -37.80
CA ALA A 336 -4.45 -24.11 -38.31
C ALA A 336 -4.71 -22.69 -37.80
N SER A 337 -3.68 -22.01 -37.28
CA SER A 337 -3.72 -20.58 -37.02
C SER A 337 -3.33 -19.77 -38.26
N ASN A 338 -3.69 -18.49 -38.31
CA ASN A 338 -3.34 -17.56 -39.40
C ASN A 338 -2.19 -16.61 -39.01
N GLY A 339 -1.79 -15.70 -39.91
CA GLY A 339 -0.70 -14.73 -39.66
C GLY A 339 -0.95 -13.75 -38.49
N ASN A 340 -2.20 -13.52 -38.08
CA ASN A 340 -2.56 -12.74 -36.90
C ASN A 340 -2.81 -13.63 -35.67
N SER A 341 -2.44 -14.92 -35.76
CA SER A 341 -2.58 -15.93 -34.72
C SER A 341 -4.03 -16.21 -34.28
N GLY A 342 -5.02 -15.75 -35.06
CA GLY A 342 -6.40 -16.24 -34.98
C GLY A 342 -6.57 -17.55 -35.75
N LEU A 343 -7.78 -18.11 -35.74
CA LEU A 343 -8.10 -19.31 -36.51
C LEU A 343 -7.96 -19.04 -38.02
N TYR A 344 -7.20 -19.89 -38.72
CA TYR A 344 -7.25 -19.97 -40.18
C TYR A 344 -8.41 -20.87 -40.60
N GLY A 345 -8.39 -22.12 -40.13
CA GLY A 345 -9.45 -23.09 -40.40
C GLY A 345 -9.22 -24.42 -39.69
N ILE A 346 -10.25 -25.25 -39.68
CA ILE A 346 -10.20 -26.66 -39.29
C ILE A 346 -10.26 -27.51 -40.55
N PHE A 347 -9.33 -28.44 -40.66
CA PHE A 347 -9.19 -29.35 -41.80
C PHE A 347 -9.39 -30.80 -41.36
N LYS A 348 -9.94 -31.60 -42.26
CA LYS A 348 -10.17 -33.02 -42.06
C LYS A 348 -9.67 -33.82 -43.25
N SER A 349 -8.88 -34.85 -42.97
CA SER A 349 -8.62 -35.96 -43.88
C SER A 349 -9.51 -37.14 -43.49
N THR A 350 -10.02 -37.85 -44.49
CA THR A 350 -10.78 -39.10 -44.32
C THR A 350 -10.13 -40.28 -45.04
N ASP A 351 -8.96 -40.04 -45.61
CA ASP A 351 -8.17 -40.95 -46.43
C ASP A 351 -6.79 -41.18 -45.79
N SER A 352 -6.73 -41.26 -44.47
CA SER A 352 -5.52 -41.60 -43.73
C SER A 352 -4.39 -40.58 -43.97
N GLY A 353 -4.73 -39.29 -44.07
CA GLY A 353 -3.80 -38.15 -44.22
C GLY A 353 -3.33 -37.88 -45.66
N PHE A 354 -3.96 -38.44 -46.69
CA PHE A 354 -3.57 -38.18 -48.09
C PHE A 354 -4.08 -36.83 -48.59
N THR A 355 -5.31 -36.46 -48.27
CA THR A 355 -5.92 -35.16 -48.62
C THR A 355 -6.60 -34.53 -47.41
N PHE A 356 -6.45 -33.22 -47.26
CA PHE A 356 -7.08 -32.43 -46.20
C PHE A 356 -8.07 -31.45 -46.83
N ASN A 357 -9.32 -31.47 -46.37
CA ASN A 357 -10.37 -30.56 -46.80
C ASN A 357 -10.76 -29.66 -45.64
N GLU A 358 -10.97 -28.36 -45.89
CA GLU A 358 -11.50 -27.43 -44.88
C GLU A 358 -12.93 -27.83 -44.53
N VAL A 359 -13.19 -28.01 -43.23
CA VAL A 359 -14.54 -28.29 -42.67
C VAL A 359 -15.09 -27.12 -41.87
N PHE A 360 -14.23 -26.19 -41.45
CA PHE A 360 -14.63 -24.96 -40.76
C PHE A 360 -13.68 -23.81 -41.08
N SER A 361 -14.24 -22.68 -41.52
CA SER A 361 -13.46 -21.49 -41.87
C SER A 361 -13.32 -20.55 -40.68
N GLY A 362 -12.10 -20.08 -40.40
CA GLY A 362 -11.87 -19.02 -39.39
C GLY A 362 -12.56 -17.70 -39.72
N SER A 363 -12.95 -17.48 -40.98
CA SER A 363 -13.77 -16.33 -41.39
C SER A 363 -15.22 -16.40 -40.89
N THR A 364 -15.70 -17.59 -40.53
CA THR A 364 -17.04 -17.79 -39.96
C THR A 364 -17.05 -17.40 -38.49
N LYS A 365 -16.06 -17.88 -37.74
CA LYS A 365 -15.89 -17.63 -36.31
C LYS A 365 -14.46 -17.96 -35.91
N ASN A 366 -13.86 -17.12 -35.07
CA ASN A 366 -12.50 -17.34 -34.60
C ASN A 366 -12.51 -18.06 -33.25
N LEU A 367 -12.13 -19.34 -33.24
CA LEU A 367 -12.09 -20.16 -32.02
C LEU A 367 -10.84 -19.89 -31.16
N LEU A 368 -9.84 -19.15 -31.67
CA LEU A 368 -8.56 -18.90 -30.98
C LEU A 368 -8.50 -17.51 -30.34
N THR A 369 -9.66 -16.86 -30.20
CA THR A 369 -9.76 -15.46 -29.78
C THR A 369 -10.09 -15.32 -28.29
N TRP A 370 -9.95 -14.11 -27.74
CA TRP A 370 -10.18 -13.84 -26.31
C TRP A 370 -11.68 -13.80 -25.97
N GLU A 371 -12.51 -13.50 -26.96
CA GLU A 371 -13.94 -13.26 -26.87
C GLU A 371 -14.72 -14.58 -26.84
N SER A 372 -15.66 -14.65 -25.90
CA SER A 372 -16.48 -15.83 -25.61
C SER A 372 -17.45 -16.22 -26.75
N ASP A 373 -17.74 -15.29 -27.66
CA ASP A 373 -18.60 -15.50 -28.83
C ASP A 373 -17.83 -15.78 -30.13
N GLY A 374 -16.49 -15.72 -30.11
CA GLY A 374 -15.61 -15.93 -31.25
C GLY A 374 -15.60 -14.81 -32.29
N SER A 375 -16.04 -13.60 -31.94
CA SER A 375 -16.12 -12.44 -32.84
C SER A 375 -14.77 -11.74 -33.09
N GLY A 376 -13.77 -11.98 -32.25
CA GLY A 376 -12.44 -11.39 -32.38
C GLY A 376 -11.69 -11.86 -33.63
N THR A 377 -10.81 -11.01 -34.18
CA THR A 377 -10.13 -11.26 -35.46
C THR A 377 -8.69 -11.79 -35.32
N GLY A 378 -8.14 -11.77 -34.10
CA GLY A 378 -6.80 -12.28 -33.77
C GLY A 378 -6.84 -13.34 -32.69
N GLY A 379 -5.67 -13.78 -32.25
CA GLY A 379 -5.55 -14.78 -31.19
C GLY A 379 -4.11 -14.98 -30.78
N GLN A 380 -3.85 -16.10 -30.12
CA GLN A 380 -2.53 -16.50 -29.67
C GLN A 380 -2.11 -17.87 -30.23
N GLY A 381 -2.71 -18.32 -31.34
CA GLY A 381 -2.46 -19.63 -31.98
C GLY A 381 -1.04 -19.89 -32.50
N TRP A 382 -0.09 -18.98 -32.31
CA TRP A 382 1.34 -19.24 -32.49
C TRP A 382 1.99 -19.81 -31.21
N TYR A 383 1.41 -19.50 -30.05
CA TYR A 383 1.87 -19.75 -28.69
C TYR A 383 0.99 -20.82 -28.00
N ASP A 384 -0.33 -20.58 -27.93
CA ASP A 384 -1.32 -21.53 -27.39
C ASP A 384 -2.14 -22.15 -28.54
N LEU A 385 -1.89 -23.43 -28.81
CA LEU A 385 -2.71 -24.17 -29.77
C LEU A 385 -2.79 -25.63 -29.34
N ALA A 386 -4.00 -26.12 -29.18
CA ALA A 386 -4.28 -27.50 -28.83
C ALA A 386 -5.46 -28.05 -29.60
N LEU A 387 -5.39 -29.34 -29.96
CA LEU A 387 -6.47 -30.09 -30.58
C LEU A 387 -6.52 -31.49 -29.97
N ALA A 388 -7.72 -31.98 -29.70
CA ALA A 388 -7.94 -33.36 -29.28
C ALA A 388 -9.20 -33.94 -29.93
N ALA A 389 -9.13 -35.21 -30.32
CA ALA A 389 -10.26 -35.98 -30.83
C ALA A 389 -10.60 -37.10 -29.84
N SER A 390 -11.89 -37.29 -29.54
CA SER A 390 -12.32 -38.30 -28.57
C SER A 390 -11.94 -39.70 -29.04
N PRO A 391 -11.46 -40.59 -28.14
CA PRO A 391 -11.14 -41.97 -28.50
C PRO A 391 -12.37 -42.83 -28.76
N PHE A 392 -13.57 -42.38 -28.39
CA PHE A 392 -14.80 -43.16 -28.50
C PHE A 392 -15.77 -42.70 -29.58
N ASP A 393 -15.65 -41.44 -30.01
CA ASP A 393 -16.44 -40.89 -31.11
C ASP A 393 -15.60 -39.85 -31.87
N ALA A 394 -15.21 -40.19 -33.10
CA ALA A 394 -14.35 -39.33 -33.90
C ALA A 394 -15.04 -38.01 -34.33
N ASN A 395 -16.33 -37.81 -34.07
CA ASN A 395 -17.01 -36.55 -34.29
C ASN A 395 -16.86 -35.56 -33.12
N ILE A 396 -16.42 -36.04 -31.95
CA ILE A 396 -16.22 -35.19 -30.78
C ILE A 396 -14.79 -34.64 -30.80
N LEU A 397 -14.68 -33.32 -30.94
CA LEU A 397 -13.40 -32.60 -31.00
C LEU A 397 -13.37 -31.48 -29.97
N LEU A 398 -12.18 -31.20 -29.42
CA LEU A 398 -11.90 -30.01 -28.62
C LEU A 398 -10.73 -29.23 -29.23
N VAL A 399 -10.87 -27.92 -29.30
CA VAL A 399 -9.83 -26.96 -29.70
C VAL A 399 -9.55 -26.04 -28.52
N GLY A 400 -8.26 -25.79 -28.27
CA GLY A 400 -7.78 -24.81 -27.28
C GLY A 400 -6.92 -23.73 -27.94
N GLY A 401 -7.14 -22.49 -27.54
CA GLY A 401 -6.27 -21.32 -27.75
C GLY A 401 -6.26 -20.51 -26.46
N VAL A 402 -6.70 -19.25 -26.47
CA VAL A 402 -7.00 -18.53 -25.21
C VAL A 402 -8.14 -19.21 -24.43
N ASN A 403 -9.17 -19.63 -25.17
CA ASN A 403 -10.36 -20.31 -24.67
C ASN A 403 -10.48 -21.71 -25.30
N SER A 404 -11.37 -22.54 -24.76
CA SER A 404 -11.65 -23.87 -25.32
C SER A 404 -13.03 -23.99 -25.97
N TRP A 405 -13.09 -24.73 -27.07
CA TRP A 405 -14.28 -24.96 -27.88
C TRP A 405 -14.46 -26.45 -28.16
N ARG A 406 -15.71 -26.91 -28.30
CA ARG A 406 -16.04 -28.30 -28.64
C ARG A 406 -16.99 -28.43 -29.83
N SER A 407 -16.84 -29.53 -30.57
CA SER A 407 -17.69 -29.96 -31.68
C SER A 407 -18.20 -31.38 -31.43
N PHE A 408 -19.38 -31.71 -31.97
CA PHE A 408 -20.00 -33.04 -31.94
C PHE A 408 -20.28 -33.61 -33.35
N ASP A 409 -19.87 -32.90 -34.40
CA ASP A 409 -20.18 -33.22 -35.80
C ASP A 409 -18.91 -33.32 -36.65
N GLY A 410 -17.76 -33.59 -36.03
CA GLY A 410 -16.49 -33.74 -36.74
C GLY A 410 -15.90 -32.42 -37.21
N GLY A 411 -16.23 -31.31 -36.53
CA GLY A 411 -15.65 -30.00 -36.72
C GLY A 411 -16.47 -29.05 -37.59
N GLU A 412 -17.70 -29.40 -37.99
CA GLU A 412 -18.55 -28.54 -38.83
C GLU A 412 -19.20 -27.41 -38.02
N SER A 413 -19.50 -27.63 -36.73
CA SER A 413 -19.99 -26.61 -35.81
C SER A 413 -19.33 -26.68 -34.43
N TRP A 414 -19.24 -25.53 -33.76
CA TRP A 414 -18.47 -25.35 -32.52
C TRP A 414 -19.23 -24.55 -31.46
N SER A 415 -19.05 -24.94 -30.20
CA SER A 415 -19.60 -24.27 -29.02
C SER A 415 -18.50 -24.05 -27.99
N ILE A 416 -18.51 -22.89 -27.31
CA ILE A 416 -17.51 -22.59 -26.28
C ILE A 416 -17.75 -23.48 -25.07
N THR A 417 -16.66 -23.89 -24.42
CA THR A 417 -16.70 -24.90 -23.37
C THR A 417 -16.13 -24.38 -22.05
N ASN A 418 -15.18 -23.44 -22.11
CA ASN A 418 -14.73 -22.64 -20.98
C ASN A 418 -14.25 -21.26 -21.45
N HIS A 419 -14.15 -20.32 -20.52
CA HIS A 419 -13.68 -18.96 -20.78
C HIS A 419 -12.67 -18.52 -19.72
N TRP A 420 -11.63 -17.78 -20.09
CA TRP A 420 -10.52 -17.47 -19.19
C TRP A 420 -10.90 -16.74 -17.88
N TRP A 421 -11.97 -15.92 -17.89
CA TRP A 421 -12.51 -15.27 -16.68
C TRP A 421 -13.96 -15.62 -16.34
N GLY A 422 -14.58 -16.54 -17.09
CA GLY A 422 -15.95 -17.02 -16.79
C GLY A 422 -17.10 -16.24 -17.44
N ASP A 423 -16.97 -15.86 -18.71
CA ASP A 423 -18.07 -15.29 -19.48
C ASP A 423 -18.85 -16.40 -20.22
N MET A 424 -20.18 -16.43 -20.08
CA MET A 424 -21.14 -17.43 -20.60
C MET A 424 -20.96 -18.89 -20.14
N VAL A 425 -19.74 -19.30 -19.81
CA VAL A 425 -19.34 -20.66 -19.44
C VAL A 425 -18.39 -20.64 -18.25
N GLN A 426 -18.02 -21.82 -17.73
CA GLN A 426 -17.12 -21.94 -16.59
C GLN A 426 -15.78 -21.22 -16.81
N ALA A 427 -15.28 -20.58 -15.75
CA ALA A 427 -13.95 -20.00 -15.72
C ALA A 427 -12.87 -21.10 -15.68
N VAL A 428 -11.97 -21.11 -16.65
CA VAL A 428 -10.75 -21.94 -16.68
C VAL A 428 -9.62 -21.11 -17.27
N HIS A 429 -8.47 -21.04 -16.59
CA HIS A 429 -7.37 -20.13 -16.89
C HIS A 429 -7.02 -20.00 -18.39
N ALA A 430 -6.64 -18.81 -18.84
CA ALA A 430 -6.25 -18.56 -20.23
C ALA A 430 -5.10 -19.47 -20.72
N ASP A 431 -4.94 -19.49 -22.05
CA ASP A 431 -3.79 -19.98 -22.80
C ASP A 431 -3.57 -21.50 -22.69
N LYS A 432 -4.21 -22.24 -23.61
CA LYS A 432 -4.27 -23.71 -23.59
C LYS A 432 -3.10 -24.31 -24.37
N HIS A 433 -2.23 -25.00 -23.66
CA HIS A 433 -1.02 -25.61 -24.19
C HIS A 433 -1.21 -27.07 -24.60
N LYS A 434 -2.11 -27.82 -23.96
CA LYS A 434 -2.39 -29.22 -24.33
C LYS A 434 -3.82 -29.62 -24.02
N LEU A 435 -4.42 -30.38 -24.93
CA LEU A 435 -5.62 -31.18 -24.71
C LEU A 435 -5.25 -32.65 -24.90
N ALA A 436 -5.61 -33.52 -23.96
CA ALA A 436 -5.27 -34.93 -24.04
C ALA A 436 -6.37 -35.80 -23.43
N TYR A 437 -6.81 -36.81 -24.18
CA TYR A 437 -7.73 -37.81 -23.66
C TYR A 437 -6.98 -38.91 -22.92
N ARG A 438 -7.48 -39.25 -21.73
CA ARG A 438 -7.15 -40.50 -21.04
C ARG A 438 -7.97 -41.64 -21.65
N SER A 439 -7.50 -42.87 -21.48
CA SER A 439 -8.09 -44.09 -22.04
C SER A 439 -9.57 -44.34 -21.67
N ASN A 440 -10.07 -43.69 -20.61
CA ASN A 440 -11.46 -43.78 -20.16
C ASN A 440 -12.38 -42.68 -20.72
N GLY A 441 -11.87 -41.78 -21.55
CA GLY A 441 -12.64 -40.71 -22.18
C GLY A 441 -12.60 -39.38 -21.44
N ASP A 442 -11.94 -39.32 -20.28
CA ASP A 442 -11.69 -38.05 -19.62
C ASP A 442 -10.70 -37.21 -20.45
N VAL A 443 -10.96 -35.91 -20.59
CA VAL A 443 -10.07 -34.98 -21.27
C VAL A 443 -9.39 -34.06 -20.28
N PHE A 444 -8.08 -33.95 -20.38
CA PHE A 444 -7.26 -33.02 -19.61
C PHE A 444 -6.92 -31.80 -20.46
N GLU A 445 -6.93 -30.63 -19.82
CA GLU A 445 -6.49 -29.36 -20.38
C GLU A 445 -5.33 -28.83 -19.54
N CYS A 446 -4.20 -28.55 -20.19
CA CYS A 446 -3.04 -27.92 -19.58
C CYS A 446 -2.94 -26.47 -20.06
N ASN A 447 -2.74 -25.53 -19.14
CA ASN A 447 -2.76 -24.09 -19.42
C ASN A 447 -1.84 -23.30 -18.47
N ASP A 448 -1.81 -21.99 -18.60
CA ASP A 448 -0.94 -21.08 -17.83
C ASP A 448 -1.27 -21.00 -16.33
N GLY A 449 -2.41 -21.56 -15.93
CA GLY A 449 -2.85 -21.62 -14.54
C GLY A 449 -2.75 -23.00 -13.89
N GLY A 450 -2.54 -24.06 -14.67
CA GLY A 450 -2.40 -25.42 -14.16
C GLY A 450 -2.96 -26.52 -15.08
N VAL A 451 -3.56 -27.53 -14.45
CA VAL A 451 -4.13 -28.71 -15.12
C VAL A 451 -5.58 -28.93 -14.71
N TYR A 452 -6.45 -29.07 -15.70
CA TYR A 452 -7.89 -29.23 -15.53
C TYR A 452 -8.36 -30.54 -16.15
N LEU A 453 -9.37 -31.14 -15.54
CA LEU A 453 -9.98 -32.41 -15.95
C LEU A 453 -11.45 -32.20 -16.32
N SER A 454 -11.88 -32.73 -17.45
CA SER A 454 -13.29 -32.83 -17.82
C SER A 454 -13.68 -34.30 -18.07
N PRO A 455 -14.65 -34.85 -17.31
CA PRO A 455 -15.13 -36.22 -17.51
C PRO A 455 -16.23 -36.33 -18.58
N ASP A 456 -16.62 -35.21 -19.20
CA ASP A 456 -17.84 -35.08 -20.01
C ASP A 456 -17.61 -34.30 -21.32
N ASN A 457 -16.43 -34.52 -21.93
CA ASN A 457 -16.01 -33.90 -23.19
C ASN A 457 -16.10 -32.37 -23.19
N GLY A 458 -15.66 -31.74 -22.10
CA GLY A 458 -15.56 -30.30 -21.92
C GLY A 458 -16.80 -29.63 -21.34
N SER A 459 -17.87 -30.37 -21.02
CA SER A 459 -19.11 -29.76 -20.51
C SER A 459 -18.94 -29.15 -19.11
N SER A 460 -18.08 -29.75 -18.29
CA SER A 460 -17.62 -29.23 -16.99
C SER A 460 -16.13 -29.50 -16.80
N TRP A 461 -15.48 -28.65 -16.00
CA TRP A 461 -14.04 -28.71 -15.71
C TRP A 461 -13.79 -28.77 -14.21
N ILE A 462 -12.79 -29.57 -13.82
CA ILE A 462 -12.36 -29.77 -12.44
C ILE A 462 -10.89 -29.38 -12.38
N ASP A 463 -10.55 -28.40 -11.56
CA ASP A 463 -9.15 -28.04 -11.31
C ASP A 463 -8.44 -29.18 -10.56
N LYS A 464 -7.31 -29.64 -11.10
CA LYS A 464 -6.46 -30.71 -10.56
C LYS A 464 -5.08 -30.20 -10.13
N THR A 465 -4.91 -28.89 -10.06
CA THR A 465 -3.60 -28.23 -9.88
C THR A 465 -3.17 -28.19 -8.42
N ASN A 466 -4.11 -28.19 -7.47
CA ASN A 466 -3.79 -28.07 -6.04
C ASN A 466 -2.79 -29.14 -5.57
N GLY A 467 -1.74 -28.71 -4.87
CA GLY A 467 -0.60 -29.51 -4.42
C GLY A 467 0.66 -29.34 -5.28
N ILE A 468 0.54 -28.79 -6.48
CA ILE A 468 1.68 -28.47 -7.36
C ILE A 468 2.26 -27.11 -6.96
N GLN A 469 3.58 -26.94 -7.01
CA GLN A 469 4.27 -25.66 -6.77
C GLN A 469 5.11 -25.25 -8.00
N ILE A 470 4.50 -24.51 -8.92
CA ILE A 470 5.09 -24.23 -10.26
C ILE A 470 5.17 -22.74 -10.60
N SER A 471 4.90 -21.85 -9.65
CA SER A 471 4.86 -20.41 -9.88
C SER A 471 6.21 -19.85 -10.32
N GLN A 472 6.17 -19.04 -11.37
CA GLN A 472 7.31 -18.32 -11.94
C GLN A 472 7.38 -16.90 -11.35
N MET A 473 7.94 -16.78 -10.15
CA MET A 473 8.05 -15.49 -9.45
C MET A 473 9.24 -14.69 -10.00
N TYR A 474 9.00 -13.42 -10.33
CA TYR A 474 10.05 -12.48 -10.73
C TYR A 474 10.77 -11.90 -9.52
N ARG A 475 9.99 -11.41 -8.56
CA ARG A 475 10.42 -10.60 -7.42
C ARG A 475 9.47 -10.78 -6.22
N LEU A 476 9.91 -10.42 -5.01
CA LEU A 476 9.14 -10.51 -3.77
C LEU A 476 9.37 -9.30 -2.85
N GLY A 477 8.38 -9.00 -2.01
CA GLY A 477 8.50 -8.10 -0.87
C GLY A 477 8.03 -8.77 0.41
N VAL A 478 8.85 -8.71 1.46
CA VAL A 478 8.58 -9.31 2.78
C VAL A 478 8.18 -8.24 3.79
N SER A 479 7.05 -8.45 4.47
CA SER A 479 6.64 -7.61 5.59
C SER A 479 7.63 -7.72 6.75
N GLN A 480 7.99 -6.59 7.36
CA GLN A 480 8.82 -6.58 8.58
C GLN A 480 7.98 -6.53 9.87
N THR A 481 6.67 -6.30 9.75
CA THR A 481 5.75 -6.22 10.90
C THR A 481 4.95 -7.51 11.09
N GLU A 482 4.71 -8.27 10.01
CA GLU A 482 3.90 -9.49 10.03
C GLU A 482 4.63 -10.62 9.31
N SER A 483 5.02 -11.68 10.05
CA SER A 483 5.80 -12.78 9.48
C SER A 483 5.08 -13.49 8.33
N GLY A 484 3.75 -13.53 8.35
CA GLY A 484 2.94 -14.22 7.35
C GLY A 484 2.86 -13.49 6.01
N ASP A 485 3.20 -12.19 5.96
CA ASP A 485 2.90 -11.36 4.81
C ASP A 485 4.08 -11.29 3.82
N VAL A 486 3.83 -11.81 2.61
CA VAL A 486 4.76 -11.75 1.47
C VAL A 486 3.98 -11.47 0.20
N ILE A 487 4.39 -10.47 -0.56
CA ILE A 487 3.81 -10.16 -1.86
C ILE A 487 4.80 -10.52 -2.96
N THR A 488 4.33 -11.13 -4.04
CA THR A 488 5.19 -11.62 -5.14
C THR A 488 4.56 -11.31 -6.49
N GLY A 489 5.39 -10.91 -7.46
CA GLY A 489 4.98 -10.78 -8.86
C GLY A 489 5.29 -12.06 -9.65
N LEU A 490 4.31 -12.57 -10.38
CA LEU A 490 4.40 -13.82 -11.13
C LEU A 490 4.19 -13.58 -12.63
N GLN A 491 4.84 -14.42 -13.44
CA GLN A 491 4.52 -14.51 -14.86
C GLN A 491 3.13 -15.12 -15.08
N ASP A 492 2.35 -14.51 -15.98
CA ASP A 492 1.04 -14.95 -16.48
C ASP A 492 -0.08 -15.06 -15.39
N ASN A 493 0.29 -15.01 -14.10
CA ASN A 493 -0.55 -15.29 -12.93
C ASN A 493 -0.62 -14.12 -11.93
N GLY A 494 -0.29 -12.90 -12.37
CA GLY A 494 -0.50 -11.66 -11.63
C GLY A 494 0.47 -11.43 -10.48
N THR A 495 0.03 -10.58 -9.55
CA THR A 495 0.66 -10.39 -8.25
C THR A 495 -0.16 -11.12 -7.20
N LYS A 496 0.52 -11.88 -6.33
CA LYS A 496 -0.10 -12.62 -5.24
C LYS A 496 0.44 -12.19 -3.89
N LEU A 497 -0.44 -12.14 -2.89
CA LEU A 497 -0.14 -11.90 -1.49
C LEU A 497 -0.34 -13.19 -0.70
N HIS A 498 0.69 -13.66 -0.03
CA HIS A 498 0.58 -14.64 1.04
C HIS A 498 0.29 -13.88 2.34
N THR A 499 -0.80 -14.20 3.02
CA THR A 499 -1.16 -13.63 4.33
C THR A 499 -2.07 -14.61 5.08
N GLY A 500 -1.94 -14.71 6.40
CA GLY A 500 -2.75 -15.65 7.19
C GLY A 500 -2.60 -17.13 6.79
N ASN A 501 -1.44 -17.52 6.24
CA ASN A 501 -1.14 -18.84 5.65
C ASN A 501 -1.93 -19.19 4.38
N GLU A 502 -2.57 -18.21 3.76
CA GLU A 502 -3.32 -18.35 2.51
C GLU A 502 -2.72 -17.44 1.44
N TRP A 503 -2.97 -17.77 0.17
CA TRP A 503 -2.53 -16.98 -0.99
C TRP A 503 -3.72 -16.29 -1.65
N TYR A 504 -3.57 -15.01 -2.00
CA TYR A 504 -4.60 -14.18 -2.62
C TYR A 504 -4.07 -13.49 -3.87
N ASP A 505 -4.90 -13.38 -4.91
CA ASP A 505 -4.61 -12.55 -6.09
C ASP A 505 -4.92 -11.09 -5.78
N VAL A 506 -3.93 -10.21 -5.94
CA VAL A 506 -4.11 -8.76 -5.68
C VAL A 506 -4.11 -7.92 -6.95
N ARG A 507 -3.46 -8.40 -8.02
CA ARG A 507 -3.41 -7.72 -9.32
C ARG A 507 -3.26 -8.73 -10.44
N GLY A 508 -3.94 -8.52 -11.56
CA GLY A 508 -3.83 -9.36 -12.75
C GLY A 508 -2.67 -9.02 -13.69
N GLY A 509 -2.43 -9.88 -14.70
CA GLY A 509 -1.39 -9.69 -15.72
C GLY A 509 -0.07 -10.37 -15.37
N ASP A 510 1.07 -9.84 -15.83
CA ASP A 510 2.39 -10.26 -15.35
C ASP A 510 2.79 -9.34 -14.20
N GLY A 511 2.89 -9.87 -12.98
CA GLY A 511 3.39 -9.15 -11.81
C GLY A 511 4.93 -9.11 -11.79
N MET A 512 5.52 -8.00 -11.38
CA MET A 512 6.98 -7.80 -11.35
C MET A 512 7.47 -7.50 -9.92
N GLU A 513 8.25 -6.44 -9.73
CA GLU A 513 8.74 -5.98 -8.41
C GLU A 513 7.57 -5.63 -7.47
N CYS A 514 7.67 -6.02 -6.20
CA CYS A 514 6.63 -5.78 -5.20
C CYS A 514 7.26 -5.44 -3.85
N LEU A 515 6.69 -4.50 -3.10
CA LEU A 515 7.22 -4.07 -1.80
C LEU A 515 6.11 -4.04 -0.75
N ILE A 516 6.47 -4.30 0.51
CA ILE A 516 5.63 -4.02 1.69
C ILE A 516 6.34 -2.94 2.49
N ASP A 517 5.59 -1.91 2.90
CA ASP A 517 6.13 -0.86 3.76
C ASP A 517 6.55 -1.47 5.12
N TYR A 518 7.83 -1.30 5.48
CA TYR A 518 8.39 -1.91 6.69
C TYR A 518 7.79 -1.33 7.98
N SER A 519 7.08 -0.21 7.92
CA SER A 519 6.42 0.43 9.06
C SER A 519 4.94 0.08 9.21
N ASP A 520 4.27 -0.30 8.12
CA ASP A 520 2.83 -0.60 8.11
C ASP A 520 2.48 -1.62 7.02
N VAL A 521 2.09 -2.83 7.43
CA VAL A 521 1.73 -3.92 6.52
C VAL A 521 0.54 -3.60 5.62
N ASN A 522 -0.32 -2.63 5.99
CA ASN A 522 -1.46 -2.23 5.15
C ASN A 522 -1.03 -1.48 3.89
N ILE A 523 0.21 -0.99 3.86
CA ILE A 523 0.77 -0.22 2.76
C ILE A 523 1.68 -1.13 1.94
N GLN A 524 1.25 -1.44 0.73
CA GLN A 524 1.94 -2.38 -0.16
C GLN A 524 1.93 -1.87 -1.59
N TYR A 525 2.86 -2.38 -2.38
CA TYR A 525 3.12 -1.94 -3.74
C TYR A 525 3.22 -3.16 -4.66
N SER A 526 2.56 -3.08 -5.80
CA SER A 526 2.69 -4.08 -6.87
C SER A 526 3.01 -3.39 -8.18
N THR A 527 3.73 -4.09 -9.03
CA THR A 527 4.03 -3.60 -10.38
C THR A 527 3.64 -4.61 -11.43
N ILE A 528 3.29 -4.10 -12.61
CA ILE A 528 3.27 -4.88 -13.84
C ILE A 528 4.41 -4.39 -14.76
N TYR A 529 4.62 -5.08 -15.88
CA TYR A 529 5.63 -4.74 -16.89
C TYR A 529 5.80 -3.23 -17.15
N PHE A 530 7.03 -2.79 -17.41
CA PHE A 530 7.41 -1.40 -17.69
C PHE A 530 7.16 -0.40 -16.56
N GLY A 531 7.08 -0.88 -15.33
CA GLY A 531 7.10 -0.04 -14.13
C GLY A 531 5.77 0.66 -13.86
N ALA A 532 4.64 0.05 -14.20
CA ALA A 532 3.35 0.56 -13.76
C ALA A 532 3.08 0.13 -12.32
N ILE A 533 3.22 1.06 -11.38
CA ILE A 533 3.13 0.84 -9.93
C ILE A 533 1.72 1.16 -9.43
N ASP A 534 1.13 0.21 -8.71
CA ASP A 534 -0.08 0.42 -7.92
C ASP A 534 0.26 0.28 -6.42
N ARG A 535 -0.31 1.17 -5.60
CA ARG A 535 -0.19 1.17 -4.14
C ARG A 535 -1.53 0.87 -3.49
N THR A 536 -1.53 0.08 -2.43
CA THR A 536 -2.64 0.02 -1.47
C THR A 536 -2.24 0.66 -0.14
N THR A 537 -3.21 1.15 0.62
CA THR A 537 -3.05 1.61 2.01
C THR A 537 -4.00 0.89 2.97
N ASN A 538 -4.65 -0.17 2.49
CA ASN A 538 -5.66 -0.93 3.21
C ASN A 538 -5.64 -2.39 2.78
N HIS A 539 -4.44 -2.95 2.58
CA HIS A 539 -4.24 -4.38 2.35
C HIS A 539 -5.03 -4.90 1.13
N TRP A 540 -4.90 -4.19 0.01
CA TRP A 540 -5.50 -4.47 -1.31
C TRP A 540 -7.02 -4.46 -1.38
N GLN A 541 -7.72 -3.94 -0.35
CA GLN A 541 -9.15 -3.62 -0.50
C GLN A 541 -9.39 -2.52 -1.55
N ASN A 542 -8.46 -1.56 -1.65
CA ASN A 542 -8.38 -0.58 -2.72
C ASN A 542 -6.94 -0.44 -3.21
N ALA A 543 -6.76 0.00 -4.46
CA ALA A 543 -5.46 0.30 -5.04
C ALA A 543 -5.50 1.61 -5.84
N THR A 544 -4.37 2.33 -5.82
CA THR A 544 -4.16 3.60 -6.53
C THR A 544 -2.96 3.46 -7.45
N ASN A 545 -3.10 3.85 -8.72
CA ASN A 545 -1.95 3.93 -9.61
C ASN A 545 -1.07 5.12 -9.23
N ILE A 546 0.19 4.85 -8.95
CA ILE A 546 1.19 5.83 -8.52
C ILE A 546 2.39 5.84 -9.48
N THR A 547 2.16 5.55 -10.76
CA THR A 547 3.25 5.42 -11.73
C THR A 547 3.84 6.79 -12.07
N PRO A 548 5.18 6.99 -11.97
CA PRO A 548 5.81 8.23 -12.44
C PRO A 548 5.64 8.41 -13.96
N PRO A 549 5.79 9.63 -14.49
CA PRO A 549 5.59 9.92 -15.91
C PRO A 549 6.79 9.49 -16.78
N ASP A 550 7.21 8.23 -16.66
CA ASP A 550 8.33 7.61 -17.39
C ASP A 550 8.02 6.11 -17.66
N GLU A 551 8.84 5.44 -18.47
CA GLU A 551 8.71 4.02 -18.79
C GLU A 551 9.94 3.20 -18.38
N GLY A 552 9.72 2.19 -17.55
CA GLY A 552 10.78 1.35 -16.99
C GLY A 552 11.06 0.12 -17.83
N ASP A 553 12.01 -0.73 -17.40
CA ASP A 553 12.32 -1.99 -18.07
C ASP A 553 11.24 -3.07 -17.82
N TRP A 554 11.36 -4.25 -18.45
CA TRP A 554 10.42 -5.37 -18.26
C TRP A 554 10.13 -5.64 -16.78
N VAL A 555 11.20 -5.75 -15.97
CA VAL A 555 11.17 -5.65 -14.51
C VAL A 555 11.81 -4.32 -14.13
N THR A 556 11.03 -3.41 -13.56
CA THR A 556 11.50 -2.06 -13.18
C THR A 556 11.86 -2.03 -11.69
N PRO A 557 13.09 -1.66 -11.32
CA PRO A 557 13.47 -1.60 -9.91
C PRO A 557 12.82 -0.40 -9.22
N PHE A 558 12.30 -0.60 -8.02
CA PHE A 558 11.96 0.47 -7.11
C PHE A 558 12.19 0.01 -5.68
N ILE A 559 12.50 0.95 -4.77
CA ILE A 559 12.79 0.65 -3.37
C ILE A 559 12.10 1.67 -2.47
N ILE A 560 11.86 1.31 -1.21
CA ILE A 560 11.50 2.23 -0.13
C ILE A 560 12.81 2.69 0.54
N ASP A 561 12.90 3.97 0.92
CA ASP A 561 14.04 4.45 1.69
C ASP A 561 14.11 3.75 3.06
N PRO A 562 15.27 3.20 3.45
CA PRO A 562 15.41 2.39 4.66
C PRO A 562 15.19 3.17 5.97
N ASN A 563 15.20 4.52 5.95
CA ASN A 563 15.00 5.35 7.13
C ASN A 563 13.71 6.17 7.11
N ASN A 564 13.05 6.30 5.94
CA ASN A 564 11.77 6.97 5.84
C ASN A 564 10.79 6.22 4.91
N PRO A 565 9.73 5.59 5.45
CA PRO A 565 8.81 4.77 4.66
C PRO A 565 7.94 5.60 3.69
N ASN A 566 7.91 6.92 3.84
CA ASN A 566 7.21 7.80 2.90
C ASN A 566 7.98 8.01 1.59
N ILE A 567 9.29 7.72 1.58
CA ILE A 567 10.16 7.95 0.43
C ILE A 567 10.29 6.68 -0.39
N LEU A 568 10.01 6.77 -1.69
CA LEU A 568 10.33 5.71 -2.66
C LEU A 568 11.21 6.23 -3.77
N TYR A 569 12.04 5.34 -4.29
CA TYR A 569 12.87 5.57 -5.47
C TYR A 569 12.47 4.62 -6.58
N GLY A 570 12.15 5.15 -7.77
CA GLY A 570 11.77 4.37 -8.95
C GLY A 570 12.81 4.51 -10.07
N GLY A 571 13.27 3.39 -10.61
CA GLY A 571 14.33 3.35 -11.61
C GLY A 571 13.79 3.18 -13.02
N TYR A 572 13.72 4.27 -13.77
CA TYR A 572 13.20 4.29 -15.14
C TYR A 572 14.32 4.64 -16.13
N ASN A 573 14.06 5.54 -17.08
CA ASN A 573 15.13 6.16 -17.84
C ASN A 573 15.98 7.07 -16.95
N GLN A 574 15.47 7.59 -15.85
CA GLN A 574 16.23 8.25 -14.78
C GLN A 574 15.71 7.76 -13.42
N LEU A 575 16.35 8.19 -12.34
CA LEU A 575 15.87 7.96 -10.98
C LEU A 575 14.78 8.97 -10.63
N TRP A 576 13.63 8.45 -10.22
CA TRP A 576 12.50 9.21 -9.70
C TRP A 576 12.41 9.03 -8.19
N LYS A 577 12.04 10.09 -7.48
CA LYS A 577 11.82 10.09 -6.03
C LYS A 577 10.40 10.58 -5.73
N THR A 578 9.75 9.95 -4.78
CA THR A 578 8.55 10.46 -4.11
C THR A 578 8.84 10.60 -2.62
N GLU A 579 8.21 11.56 -1.95
CA GLU A 579 8.32 11.76 -0.48
C GLU A 579 6.96 11.57 0.22
N ASN A 580 5.95 11.14 -0.54
CA ASN A 580 4.57 10.97 -0.09
C ASN A 580 3.99 9.66 -0.64
N ARG A 581 4.78 8.58 -0.54
CA ARG A 581 4.38 7.22 -0.92
C ARG A 581 3.89 7.07 -2.36
N GLY A 582 4.27 7.96 -3.27
CA GLY A 582 3.90 7.90 -4.69
C GLY A 582 2.77 8.84 -5.12
N ASP A 583 2.24 9.71 -4.24
CA ASP A 583 1.22 10.69 -4.63
C ASP A 583 1.78 11.73 -5.63
N SER A 584 3.07 12.05 -5.50
CA SER A 584 3.81 12.86 -6.48
C SER A 584 5.25 12.38 -6.64
N TRP A 585 5.77 12.45 -7.88
CA TRP A 585 7.13 12.03 -8.23
C TRP A 585 7.94 13.18 -8.82
N THR A 586 9.22 13.25 -8.45
CA THR A 586 10.21 14.19 -8.96
C THR A 586 11.39 13.40 -9.53
N GLN A 587 11.82 13.72 -10.75
CA GLN A 587 13.06 13.17 -11.28
C GLN A 587 14.25 13.82 -10.56
N ILE A 588 15.09 13.01 -9.92
CA ILE A 588 16.22 13.50 -9.13
C ILE A 588 17.57 13.23 -9.79
N SER A 589 17.62 12.54 -10.93
CA SER A 589 18.88 12.25 -11.61
C SER A 589 18.91 12.67 -13.07
N THR A 590 20.10 13.01 -13.54
CA THR A 590 20.46 13.23 -14.95
C THR A 590 21.72 12.45 -15.31
N ILE A 591 21.71 11.17 -14.95
CA ILE A 591 22.87 10.29 -15.10
C ILE A 591 23.07 9.94 -16.58
N ASP A 592 24.29 10.13 -17.06
CA ASP A 592 24.78 9.68 -18.36
C ASP A 592 25.12 8.19 -18.28
N LYS A 593 24.20 7.35 -18.74
CA LYS A 593 24.24 5.89 -18.63
C LYS A 593 23.92 5.23 -19.96
N ALA A 594 24.31 3.97 -20.10
CA ALA A 594 24.15 3.18 -21.33
C ALA A 594 22.72 2.63 -21.52
N GLY A 595 21.96 2.42 -20.45
CA GLY A 595 20.61 1.85 -20.49
C GLY A 595 19.62 2.41 -19.47
N ARG A 596 18.47 1.75 -19.30
CA ARG A 596 17.54 2.04 -18.20
C ARG A 596 18.15 1.63 -16.86
N VAL A 597 17.67 2.23 -15.78
CA VAL A 597 18.08 1.85 -14.42
C VAL A 597 17.69 0.40 -14.16
N ARG A 598 18.64 -0.39 -13.68
CA ARG A 598 18.48 -1.83 -13.43
C ARG A 598 18.53 -2.19 -11.94
N SER A 599 19.30 -1.45 -11.14
CA SER A 599 19.37 -1.65 -9.69
C SER A 599 19.47 -0.30 -8.98
N ILE A 600 18.81 -0.18 -7.82
CA ILE A 600 18.86 0.97 -6.93
C ILE A 600 19.19 0.47 -5.53
N ALA A 601 20.03 1.19 -4.79
CA ALA A 601 20.20 0.99 -3.36
C ALA A 601 20.32 2.34 -2.65
N ALA A 602 19.62 2.48 -1.52
CA ALA A 602 19.81 3.57 -0.56
C ALA A 602 20.52 3.02 0.68
N ALA A 603 21.48 3.75 1.24
CA ALA A 603 22.24 3.26 2.38
C ALA A 603 21.41 3.31 3.68
N PRO A 604 21.22 2.19 4.40
CA PRO A 604 20.46 2.18 5.65
C PRO A 604 21.06 3.09 6.74
N SER A 605 22.38 3.29 6.72
CA SER A 605 23.06 4.18 7.66
C SER A 605 22.94 5.68 7.35
N ASP A 606 22.61 6.07 6.11
CA ASP A 606 22.49 7.49 5.69
C ASP A 606 21.73 7.61 4.35
N SER A 607 20.47 8.05 4.39
CA SER A 607 19.59 8.19 3.21
C SER A 607 20.09 9.19 2.15
N ARG A 608 21.13 9.98 2.43
CA ARG A 608 21.77 10.83 1.40
C ARG A 608 22.64 10.02 0.43
N TYR A 609 23.04 8.80 0.80
CA TYR A 609 23.86 7.92 -0.03
C TYR A 609 22.97 7.03 -0.88
N LEU A 610 22.96 7.32 -2.18
CA LEU A 610 22.19 6.57 -3.17
C LEU A 610 23.13 5.98 -4.22
N TYR A 611 22.81 4.76 -4.63
CA TYR A 611 23.55 4.01 -5.63
C TYR A 611 22.60 3.53 -6.71
N VAL A 612 23.00 3.73 -7.97
CA VAL A 612 22.20 3.38 -9.15
C VAL A 612 23.09 2.68 -10.15
N ALA A 613 22.64 1.56 -10.70
CA ALA A 613 23.33 0.89 -11.80
C ALA A 613 22.39 0.68 -12.99
N ASP A 614 22.98 0.73 -14.18
CA ASP A 614 22.43 0.08 -15.37
C ASP A 614 23.15 -1.26 -15.60
N TYR A 615 23.15 -1.76 -16.84
CA TYR A 615 23.82 -3.01 -17.21
C TYR A 615 25.37 -2.98 -17.14
N GLN A 616 26.01 -1.82 -17.21
CA GLN A 616 27.47 -1.68 -17.39
C GLN A 616 28.14 -0.66 -16.46
N GLN A 617 27.37 0.28 -15.90
CA GLN A 617 27.85 1.41 -15.13
C GLN A 617 27.10 1.50 -13.80
N ILE A 618 27.83 1.93 -12.76
CA ILE A 618 27.28 2.24 -11.44
C ILE A 618 27.63 3.68 -11.06
N PHE A 619 26.68 4.36 -10.43
CA PHE A 619 26.74 5.75 -10.02
C PHE A 619 26.38 5.90 -8.56
N LYS A 620 26.97 6.91 -7.92
CA LYS A 620 26.78 7.24 -6.51
C LYS A 620 26.40 8.71 -6.33
N SER A 621 25.45 8.96 -5.44
CA SER A 621 25.17 10.26 -4.85
C SER A 621 25.48 10.24 -3.34
N THR A 622 25.86 11.37 -2.77
CA THR A 622 26.10 11.54 -1.31
C THR A 622 25.29 12.70 -0.71
N ASN A 623 24.43 13.30 -1.53
CA ASN A 623 23.63 14.48 -1.21
C ASN A 623 22.15 14.24 -1.56
N GLY A 624 21.69 13.00 -1.51
CA GLY A 624 20.26 12.67 -1.70
C GLY A 624 19.76 12.72 -3.14
N GLY A 625 20.68 12.74 -4.11
CA GLY A 625 20.37 12.71 -5.55
C GLY A 625 20.76 13.96 -6.32
N ASP A 626 21.21 15.04 -5.68
CA ASP A 626 21.52 16.29 -6.40
C ASP A 626 22.73 16.17 -7.34
N GLU A 627 23.75 15.40 -6.92
CA GLU A 627 24.95 15.14 -7.72
C GLU A 627 25.23 13.63 -7.82
N TRP A 628 25.73 13.21 -8.99
CA TRP A 628 26.01 11.82 -9.32
C TRP A 628 27.41 11.64 -9.88
N ASN A 629 28.15 10.69 -9.32
CA ASN A 629 29.49 10.32 -9.76
C ASN A 629 29.50 8.89 -10.29
N ASN A 630 30.09 8.66 -11.47
CA ASN A 630 30.33 7.31 -11.97
C ASN A 630 31.45 6.65 -11.14
N ILE A 631 31.12 5.53 -10.50
CA ILE A 631 32.02 4.76 -9.62
C ILE A 631 32.31 3.35 -10.16
N THR A 632 32.11 3.14 -11.46
CA THR A 632 32.32 1.82 -12.11
C THR A 632 33.77 1.33 -11.92
N GLY A 633 34.74 2.25 -11.98
CA GLY A 633 36.14 1.99 -11.61
C GLY A 633 36.73 0.74 -12.28
N SER A 634 37.24 -0.18 -11.46
CA SER A 634 37.89 -1.42 -11.89
C SER A 634 36.94 -2.63 -12.02
N LEU A 635 35.62 -2.44 -11.90
CA LEU A 635 34.67 -3.53 -12.07
C LEU A 635 34.79 -4.14 -13.48
N PRO A 636 34.83 -5.48 -13.62
CA PRO A 636 34.95 -6.12 -14.92
C PRO A 636 33.60 -6.19 -15.66
N THR A 637 32.92 -5.05 -15.83
CA THR A 637 31.61 -4.95 -16.51
C THR A 637 31.66 -5.24 -18.01
N SER A 638 32.88 -5.36 -18.56
CA SER A 638 33.09 -5.92 -19.90
C SER A 638 32.89 -7.44 -19.95
N SER A 639 32.94 -8.13 -18.82
CA SER A 639 32.92 -9.61 -18.72
C SER A 639 31.82 -10.16 -17.79
N GLY A 640 31.12 -9.30 -17.05
CA GLY A 640 29.88 -9.58 -16.31
C GLY A 640 28.88 -8.42 -16.42
N THR A 641 27.60 -8.70 -16.29
CA THR A 641 26.52 -7.70 -16.32
C THR A 641 26.22 -7.24 -14.90
N LEU A 642 26.16 -5.93 -14.64
CA LEU A 642 25.70 -5.42 -13.33
C LEU A 642 24.24 -5.79 -13.10
N GLU A 643 23.98 -6.54 -12.03
CA GLU A 643 22.67 -7.12 -11.76
C GLU A 643 22.02 -6.56 -10.48
N TYR A 644 22.82 -6.40 -9.42
CA TYR A 644 22.29 -6.01 -8.11
C TYR A 644 23.30 -5.22 -7.29
N ILE A 645 22.82 -4.28 -6.47
CA ILE A 645 23.61 -3.50 -5.51
C ILE A 645 23.07 -3.78 -4.11
N ALA A 646 23.95 -4.10 -3.16
CA ALA A 646 23.64 -4.10 -1.74
C ALA A 646 24.59 -3.14 -1.01
N VAL A 647 24.08 -2.39 -0.03
CA VAL A 647 24.89 -1.47 0.79
C VAL A 647 24.93 -2.02 2.21
N LYS A 648 26.09 -1.90 2.86
CA LYS A 648 26.27 -2.36 4.24
C LYS A 648 25.35 -1.56 5.17
N TYR A 649 24.68 -2.29 6.07
CA TYR A 649 23.62 -1.73 6.92
C TYR A 649 24.05 -0.52 7.77
N ASP A 650 25.27 -0.55 8.28
CA ASP A 650 25.84 0.40 9.25
C ASP A 650 27.00 1.24 8.68
N ASP A 651 27.29 1.15 7.38
CA ASP A 651 28.33 1.95 6.72
C ASP A 651 27.92 2.33 5.28
N PRO A 652 27.71 3.62 4.98
CA PRO A 652 27.22 4.04 3.68
C PRO A 652 28.30 3.95 2.59
N ASN A 653 29.57 3.72 2.93
CA ASN A 653 30.66 3.57 1.96
C ASN A 653 31.06 2.12 1.70
N THR A 654 30.56 1.17 2.51
CA THR A 654 30.76 -0.25 2.21
C THR A 654 29.57 -0.77 1.41
N LEU A 655 29.84 -1.33 0.24
CA LEU A 655 28.82 -1.86 -0.66
C LEU A 655 29.35 -3.05 -1.45
N TRP A 656 28.41 -3.87 -1.90
CA TRP A 656 28.67 -5.00 -2.75
C TRP A 656 27.85 -4.89 -4.04
N VAL A 657 28.44 -5.33 -5.15
CA VAL A 657 27.76 -5.44 -6.43
C VAL A 657 27.82 -6.87 -6.94
N VAL A 658 26.70 -7.32 -7.49
CA VAL A 658 26.59 -8.62 -8.17
C VAL A 658 26.80 -8.40 -9.66
N LEU A 659 27.81 -9.08 -10.21
CA LEU A 659 27.98 -9.24 -11.65
C LEU A 659 27.46 -10.60 -12.07
N SER A 660 26.45 -10.63 -12.94
CA SER A 660 25.88 -11.85 -13.51
C SER A 660 26.59 -12.26 -14.81
N GLY A 661 26.57 -13.55 -15.14
CA GLY A 661 27.10 -14.11 -16.39
C GLY A 661 27.79 -15.45 -16.19
N TYR A 662 28.55 -15.90 -17.20
CA TYR A 662 29.31 -17.18 -17.16
C TYR A 662 30.83 -16.99 -17.27
N ALA A 663 31.30 -15.78 -17.62
CA ALA A 663 32.72 -15.52 -17.86
C ALA A 663 33.44 -14.98 -16.61
N VAL A 664 32.87 -13.95 -15.97
CA VAL A 664 33.37 -13.37 -14.71
C VAL A 664 32.20 -13.02 -13.78
N PRO A 665 31.28 -13.96 -13.47
CA PRO A 665 30.24 -13.69 -12.51
C PRO A 665 30.80 -13.71 -11.09
N GLY A 666 30.24 -12.90 -10.22
CA GLY A 666 30.78 -12.78 -8.89
C GLY A 666 30.25 -11.60 -8.10
N VAL A 667 30.73 -11.53 -6.86
CA VAL A 667 30.43 -10.44 -5.94
C VAL A 667 31.70 -9.61 -5.77
N TYR A 668 31.56 -8.30 -5.93
CA TYR A 668 32.63 -7.33 -5.75
C TYR A 668 32.29 -6.39 -4.61
N GLU A 669 33.24 -6.15 -3.74
CA GLU A 669 33.12 -5.30 -2.56
C GLU A 669 33.89 -3.99 -2.75
N SER A 670 33.31 -2.89 -2.31
CA SER A 670 34.03 -1.66 -2.05
C SER A 670 33.81 -1.26 -0.60
N THR A 671 34.86 -0.81 0.08
CA THR A 671 34.81 -0.28 1.46
C THR A 671 35.11 1.22 1.51
N ASP A 672 35.20 1.87 0.34
CA ASP A 672 35.59 3.27 0.17
C ASP A 672 34.61 4.05 -0.70
N GLY A 673 33.38 3.52 -0.83
CA GLY A 673 32.29 4.18 -1.53
C GLY A 673 32.42 4.14 -3.05
N GLY A 674 33.06 3.11 -3.59
CA GLY A 674 33.21 2.85 -5.02
C GLY A 674 34.50 3.40 -5.65
N LEU A 675 35.47 3.85 -4.86
CA LEU A 675 36.77 4.31 -5.39
C LEU A 675 37.64 3.11 -5.81
N SER A 676 37.54 2.00 -5.09
CA SER A 676 38.19 0.72 -5.43
C SER A 676 37.24 -0.46 -5.21
N TRP A 677 37.47 -1.54 -5.98
CA TRP A 677 36.65 -2.75 -5.97
C TRP A 677 37.50 -4.00 -5.79
N ASN A 678 37.15 -4.82 -4.82
CA ASN A 678 37.78 -6.10 -4.48
C ASN A 678 36.87 -7.26 -4.90
N ASN A 679 37.44 -8.28 -5.53
CA ASN A 679 36.69 -9.48 -5.88
C ASN A 679 36.58 -10.42 -4.67
N ILE A 680 35.35 -10.69 -4.20
CA ILE A 680 35.08 -11.58 -3.07
C ILE A 680 34.36 -12.87 -3.49
N SER A 681 34.48 -13.28 -4.75
CA SER A 681 33.73 -14.39 -5.36
C SER A 681 34.31 -15.78 -5.10
N ALA A 682 35.35 -15.90 -4.28
CA ALA A 682 35.98 -17.19 -3.97
C ALA A 682 34.94 -18.17 -3.41
N GLY A 683 34.87 -19.38 -3.99
CA GLY A 683 33.87 -20.40 -3.64
C GLY A 683 32.61 -20.41 -4.52
N LEU A 684 32.35 -19.36 -5.31
CA LEU A 684 31.23 -19.33 -6.26
C LEU A 684 31.59 -20.04 -7.57
N PRO A 685 30.74 -20.96 -8.08
CA PRO A 685 30.87 -21.41 -9.46
C PRO A 685 30.52 -20.27 -10.42
N PRO A 686 31.08 -20.25 -11.65
CA PRO A 686 30.86 -19.18 -12.59
C PRO A 686 29.49 -19.30 -13.31
N ILE A 687 28.41 -19.15 -12.53
CA ILE A 687 27.02 -19.17 -12.98
C ILE A 687 26.34 -17.81 -12.73
N PRO A 688 25.23 -17.49 -13.43
CA PRO A 688 24.47 -16.28 -13.19
C PRO A 688 23.99 -16.12 -11.73
N ALA A 689 23.99 -14.87 -11.25
CA ALA A 689 23.60 -14.47 -9.91
C ALA A 689 22.71 -13.22 -9.98
N TYR A 690 21.70 -13.09 -9.11
CA TYR A 690 20.55 -12.19 -9.34
C TYR A 690 20.28 -11.18 -8.23
N SER A 691 20.51 -11.56 -6.98
CA SER A 691 20.13 -10.77 -5.80
C SER A 691 21.01 -11.13 -4.62
N MET A 692 21.17 -10.19 -3.69
CA MET A 692 22.00 -10.39 -2.52
C MET A 692 21.47 -9.60 -1.34
N VAL A 693 21.54 -10.20 -0.15
CA VAL A 693 21.13 -9.56 1.10
C VAL A 693 22.18 -9.78 2.20
N GLN A 694 22.37 -8.76 3.02
CA GLN A 694 23.12 -8.86 4.26
C GLN A 694 22.18 -9.24 5.41
N ASN A 695 22.58 -10.18 6.26
CA ASN A 695 21.96 -10.35 7.58
C ASN A 695 22.48 -9.26 8.53
N HIS A 696 21.67 -8.23 8.78
CA HIS A 696 22.07 -7.11 9.64
C HIS A 696 21.90 -7.39 11.14
N GLN A 697 21.36 -8.55 11.53
CA GLN A 697 21.39 -9.02 12.92
C GLN A 697 22.74 -9.67 13.29
N ALA A 698 23.55 -10.07 12.30
CA ALA A 698 24.90 -10.58 12.54
C ALA A 698 25.89 -9.41 12.71
N THR A 699 26.28 -9.15 13.96
CA THR A 699 27.18 -8.04 14.31
C THR A 699 28.65 -8.45 14.48
N ASP A 700 28.91 -9.74 14.71
CA ASP A 700 30.28 -10.25 14.90
C ASP A 700 31.08 -10.30 13.59
N GLU A 701 30.44 -10.76 12.51
CA GLU A 701 30.98 -10.84 11.16
C GLU A 701 29.87 -10.60 10.14
N VAL A 702 30.22 -10.00 9.00
CA VAL A 702 29.27 -9.79 7.89
C VAL A 702 28.79 -11.14 7.37
N GLU A 703 27.47 -11.34 7.34
CA GLU A 703 26.83 -12.51 6.74
C GLU A 703 26.06 -12.10 5.48
N LEU A 704 26.40 -12.72 4.35
CA LEU A 704 25.81 -12.44 3.04
C LEU A 704 25.16 -13.70 2.46
N TYR A 705 24.02 -13.51 1.81
CA TYR A 705 23.32 -14.53 1.04
C TYR A 705 23.18 -14.05 -0.41
N LEU A 706 23.32 -14.96 -1.38
CA LEU A 706 23.30 -14.67 -2.81
C LEU A 706 22.35 -15.61 -3.54
N GLY A 707 21.35 -15.07 -4.24
CA GLY A 707 20.47 -15.81 -5.14
C GLY A 707 21.12 -16.03 -6.50
N THR A 708 21.06 -17.26 -7.02
CA THR A 708 21.74 -17.68 -8.25
C THR A 708 20.83 -18.50 -9.18
N GLU A 709 21.35 -18.86 -10.35
CA GLU A 709 20.66 -19.77 -11.29
C GLU A 709 20.40 -21.18 -10.70
N LEU A 710 21.12 -21.57 -9.64
CA LEU A 710 20.98 -22.87 -8.97
C LEU A 710 20.91 -22.71 -7.45
N GLY A 711 19.92 -21.97 -6.99
CA GLY A 711 19.64 -21.75 -5.57
C GLY A 711 20.47 -20.63 -4.93
N VAL A 712 20.78 -20.78 -3.65
CA VAL A 712 21.37 -19.77 -2.77
C VAL A 712 22.78 -20.17 -2.32
N TYR A 713 23.67 -19.18 -2.23
CA TYR A 713 25.00 -19.30 -1.61
C TYR A 713 25.11 -18.41 -0.38
N TYR A 714 25.97 -18.79 0.55
CA TYR A 714 26.20 -18.10 1.82
C TYR A 714 27.69 -17.78 2.01
N LYS A 715 27.99 -16.63 2.62
CA LYS A 715 29.33 -16.22 3.03
C LYS A 715 29.28 -15.56 4.41
N LYS A 716 30.25 -15.91 5.27
CA LYS A 716 30.47 -15.29 6.59
C LYS A 716 31.88 -14.71 6.71
N GLY A 717 31.97 -13.41 6.96
CA GLY A 717 33.22 -12.68 7.10
C GLY A 717 34.15 -12.91 5.91
N THR A 718 35.36 -13.39 6.21
CA THR A 718 36.39 -13.64 5.18
C THR A 718 36.30 -15.03 4.52
N SER A 719 35.37 -15.89 4.97
CA SER A 719 35.22 -17.27 4.45
C SER A 719 34.83 -17.29 2.98
N ASP A 720 35.18 -18.33 2.23
CA ASP A 720 34.69 -18.53 0.86
C ASP A 720 33.17 -18.75 0.85
N TRP A 721 32.54 -18.45 -0.28
CA TRP A 721 31.13 -18.76 -0.51
C TRP A 721 30.90 -20.27 -0.53
N VAL A 722 29.78 -20.71 0.04
CA VAL A 722 29.37 -22.12 0.06
C VAL A 722 27.89 -22.27 -0.29
N PRO A 723 27.46 -23.41 -0.88
CA PRO A 723 26.05 -23.66 -1.16
C PRO A 723 25.21 -23.64 0.11
N TYR A 724 24.03 -23.02 0.04
CA TYR A 724 23.06 -22.91 1.13
C TYR A 724 21.70 -23.46 0.66
N ASN A 725 21.69 -24.69 0.14
CA ASN A 725 20.60 -25.25 -0.67
C ASN A 725 19.92 -26.49 -0.09
N THR A 726 20.16 -26.85 1.17
CA THR A 726 19.57 -28.09 1.71
C THR A 726 18.04 -27.98 1.74
N GLY A 727 17.36 -28.80 0.95
CA GLY A 727 15.90 -28.76 0.76
C GLY A 727 15.41 -27.90 -0.41
N LEU A 728 16.27 -27.06 -1.00
CA LEU A 728 15.93 -26.20 -2.13
C LEU A 728 16.26 -26.90 -3.47
N PRO A 729 15.37 -26.87 -4.49
CA PRO A 729 15.65 -27.45 -5.80
C PRO A 729 16.74 -26.69 -6.56
N ASN A 730 17.28 -27.32 -7.61
CA ASN A 730 18.15 -26.67 -8.61
C ASN A 730 17.32 -25.71 -9.48
N VAL A 731 16.91 -24.59 -8.89
CA VAL A 731 16.03 -23.59 -9.50
C VAL A 731 16.71 -22.22 -9.52
N LYS A 732 16.36 -21.41 -10.51
CA LYS A 732 16.67 -19.99 -10.53
C LYS A 732 16.00 -19.31 -9.34
N THR A 733 16.82 -18.75 -8.44
CA THR A 733 16.39 -17.89 -7.35
C THR A 733 16.67 -16.44 -7.73
N GLY A 734 15.65 -15.77 -8.26
CA GLY A 734 15.78 -14.40 -8.76
C GLY A 734 15.92 -13.38 -7.64
N GLU A 735 15.23 -13.61 -6.53
CA GLU A 735 15.23 -12.71 -5.39
C GLU A 735 15.22 -13.44 -4.05
N ILE A 736 15.93 -12.86 -3.09
CA ILE A 736 15.95 -13.28 -1.70
C ILE A 736 15.79 -12.06 -0.81
N GLU A 737 15.04 -12.22 0.28
CA GLU A 737 14.85 -11.20 1.31
C GLU A 737 14.84 -11.84 2.70
N ILE A 738 15.08 -11.04 3.75
CA ILE A 738 15.06 -11.52 5.13
C ILE A 738 13.85 -10.92 5.85
N TYR A 739 13.05 -11.80 6.45
CA TYR A 739 12.10 -11.42 7.50
C TYR A 739 12.86 -11.34 8.83
N TYR A 740 12.96 -10.14 9.39
CA TYR A 740 13.57 -9.96 10.70
C TYR A 740 12.52 -10.03 11.80
N ALA A 741 12.44 -11.19 12.45
CA ALA A 741 11.54 -11.38 13.57
C ALA A 741 12.04 -10.61 14.82
N SER A 742 11.12 -10.19 15.67
CA SER A 742 11.44 -9.59 16.97
C SER A 742 12.25 -10.56 17.85
N ASN A 743 11.97 -11.86 17.74
CA ASN A 743 12.83 -12.92 18.25
C ASN A 743 13.80 -13.35 17.13
N PRO A 744 15.11 -13.10 17.23
CA PRO A 744 16.06 -13.42 16.16
C PRO A 744 16.11 -14.92 15.77
N GLY A 745 15.70 -15.84 16.66
CA GLY A 745 15.56 -17.27 16.32
C GLY A 745 14.42 -17.58 15.34
N GLU A 746 13.50 -16.64 15.15
CA GLU A 746 12.38 -16.72 14.22
C GLU A 746 12.65 -15.98 12.90
N THR A 747 13.81 -15.35 12.75
CA THR A 747 14.25 -14.73 11.49
C THR A 747 14.30 -15.79 10.38
N ARG A 748 13.80 -15.42 9.18
CA ARG A 748 13.73 -16.29 8.01
C ARG A 748 14.36 -15.63 6.80
N LEU A 749 15.16 -16.37 6.07
CA LEU A 749 15.54 -16.03 4.70
C LEU A 749 14.48 -16.60 3.76
N ARG A 750 13.96 -15.76 2.85
CA ARG A 750 12.94 -16.12 1.86
C ARG A 750 13.51 -16.03 0.46
N ALA A 751 13.05 -16.89 -0.43
CA ALA A 751 13.52 -16.98 -1.81
C ALA A 751 12.34 -17.11 -2.79
N ALA A 752 12.23 -16.15 -3.70
CA ALA A 752 11.37 -16.26 -4.88
C ALA A 752 12.10 -17.04 -5.96
N SER A 753 11.51 -18.16 -6.36
CA SER A 753 12.04 -18.98 -7.43
C SER A 753 11.21 -18.87 -8.69
N TYR A 754 11.89 -18.94 -9.83
CA TYR A 754 11.24 -18.89 -11.12
C TYR A 754 10.88 -20.31 -11.57
N GLY A 755 9.71 -20.79 -11.13
CA GLY A 755 9.14 -22.09 -11.50
C GLY A 755 8.93 -23.02 -10.30
N ARG A 756 9.36 -22.66 -9.09
CA ARG A 756 9.15 -23.47 -7.87
C ARG A 756 8.51 -22.65 -6.74
N GLY A 757 7.91 -21.48 -7.03
CA GLY A 757 7.25 -20.64 -6.02
C GLY A 757 8.18 -20.06 -4.94
N LEU A 758 7.60 -19.75 -3.79
CA LEU A 758 8.26 -19.14 -2.62
C LEU A 758 8.78 -20.22 -1.66
N TRP A 759 9.98 -20.00 -1.14
CA TRP A 759 10.65 -20.86 -0.16
C TRP A 759 11.17 -20.06 1.02
N GLU A 760 11.35 -20.69 2.17
CA GLU A 760 12.06 -20.10 3.30
C GLU A 760 12.98 -21.07 4.02
N THR A 761 13.97 -20.54 4.73
CA THR A 761 14.80 -21.28 5.68
C THR A 761 15.03 -20.42 6.92
N PRO A 762 15.12 -21.01 8.12
CA PRO A 762 15.66 -20.33 9.30
C PRO A 762 17.07 -19.80 9.02
N ILE A 763 17.37 -18.62 9.57
CA ILE A 763 18.75 -18.14 9.73
C ILE A 763 19.24 -18.62 11.10
N GLU A 764 20.42 -19.25 11.15
CA GLU A 764 20.98 -19.72 12.41
C GLU A 764 21.18 -18.55 13.38
N TYR A 765 20.62 -18.71 14.57
CA TYR A 765 20.72 -17.72 15.63
C TYR A 765 21.35 -18.35 16.87
N THR A 766 22.50 -17.84 17.30
CA THR A 766 23.11 -18.20 18.59
C THR A 766 22.93 -17.03 19.55
N PRO A 767 22.09 -17.15 20.60
CA PRO A 767 21.94 -16.11 21.60
C PRO A 767 23.28 -15.82 22.28
N THR A 768 23.65 -14.54 22.38
CA THR A 768 24.85 -14.08 23.08
C THR A 768 24.47 -13.32 24.36
N PRO A 769 25.24 -13.43 25.46
CA PRO A 769 25.00 -12.63 26.68
C PRO A 769 24.93 -11.15 26.36
N MET A 770 23.92 -10.46 26.88
CA MET A 770 23.80 -9.02 26.67
C MET A 770 24.95 -8.27 27.35
N ILE A 771 25.59 -7.37 26.60
CA ILE A 771 26.62 -6.45 27.05
C ILE A 771 26.19 -4.99 26.84
N TYR A 772 26.63 -4.12 27.74
CA TYR A 772 26.47 -2.68 27.60
C TYR A 772 27.56 -2.16 26.66
N VAL A 773 27.16 -1.45 25.61
CA VAL A 773 28.08 -0.89 24.60
C VAL A 773 28.33 0.58 24.91
N SER A 774 27.28 1.39 24.98
CA SER A 774 27.40 2.83 25.24
C SER A 774 26.10 3.44 25.75
N SER A 775 26.20 4.65 26.28
CA SER A 775 25.05 5.52 26.54
C SER A 775 25.41 6.97 26.24
N THR A 776 24.45 7.74 25.76
CA THR A 776 24.62 9.16 25.41
C THR A 776 23.31 9.92 25.58
N ALA A 777 23.40 11.18 25.99
CA ALA A 777 22.27 12.11 26.05
C ALA A 777 22.32 13.08 24.87
N VAL A 778 21.15 13.45 24.33
CA VAL A 778 20.99 14.40 23.22
C VAL A 778 19.75 15.27 23.49
N GLN A 779 19.86 16.58 23.21
CA GLN A 779 18.71 17.46 23.07
C GLN A 779 18.29 17.51 21.62
N LYS A 780 17.11 16.96 21.31
CA LYS A 780 16.61 16.86 19.94
C LYS A 780 15.82 18.11 19.53
N ASP A 781 15.08 18.68 20.48
CA ASP A 781 14.24 19.86 20.29
C ASP A 781 14.79 21.02 21.13
N LEU A 782 15.02 22.16 20.47
CA LEU A 782 15.52 23.40 21.06
C LEU A 782 14.51 24.55 20.92
N SER A 783 13.32 24.27 20.40
CA SER A 783 12.24 25.25 20.31
C SER A 783 11.79 25.70 21.70
N SER A 784 11.11 26.85 21.75
CA SER A 784 10.56 27.36 23.01
C SER A 784 9.47 26.43 23.56
N VAL A 785 9.12 26.59 24.85
CA VAL A 785 7.94 25.94 25.45
C VAL A 785 7.01 26.98 26.05
N ALA A 786 5.71 26.82 25.81
CA ALA A 786 4.71 27.65 26.48
C ALA A 786 4.45 27.15 27.92
N PRO A 787 4.05 28.04 28.84
CA PRO A 787 3.42 27.65 30.09
C PRO A 787 2.19 26.75 29.89
N ASN A 788 1.81 25.99 30.92
CA ASN A 788 0.65 25.09 30.93
C ASN A 788 0.74 23.87 29.97
N GLN A 789 1.92 23.58 29.44
CA GLN A 789 2.17 22.43 28.57
C GLN A 789 2.64 21.20 29.38
N THR A 790 2.25 20.00 28.95
CA THR A 790 2.67 18.74 29.61
C THR A 790 3.53 17.88 28.70
N ASN A 791 4.33 17.00 29.29
CA ASN A 791 5.21 16.06 28.58
C ASN A 791 6.13 16.71 27.54
N GLN A 792 6.63 17.91 27.83
CA GLN A 792 7.52 18.64 26.93
C GLN A 792 8.89 17.99 26.93
N GLU A 793 9.36 17.54 25.77
CA GLU A 793 10.67 16.91 25.61
C GLU A 793 11.81 17.83 26.04
N ILE A 794 12.69 17.31 26.90
CA ILE A 794 13.88 18.04 27.36
C ILE A 794 15.14 17.29 26.98
N LEU A 795 15.21 15.98 27.20
CA LEU A 795 16.43 15.21 26.97
C LEU A 795 16.14 13.79 26.51
N LYS A 796 16.80 13.34 25.44
CA LYS A 796 16.80 11.93 25.03
C LYS A 796 18.06 11.24 25.55
N VAL A 797 17.91 10.15 26.29
CA VAL A 797 19.00 9.24 26.69
C VAL A 797 18.94 7.98 25.83
N GLU A 798 19.98 7.75 25.04
CA GLU A 798 20.14 6.57 24.20
C GLU A 798 21.10 5.59 24.86
N LEU A 799 20.67 4.34 25.05
CA LEU A 799 21.50 3.23 25.50
C LEU A 799 21.69 2.24 24.35
N ILE A 800 22.92 1.80 24.12
CA ILE A 800 23.25 0.74 23.17
C ILE A 800 23.69 -0.50 23.94
N THR A 801 23.00 -1.61 23.69
CA THR A 801 23.36 -2.95 24.17
C THR A 801 23.68 -3.85 22.98
N ASN A 802 24.40 -4.95 23.22
CA ASN A 802 24.64 -5.99 22.23
C ASN A 802 24.44 -7.37 22.86
N GLY A 803 23.71 -8.27 22.20
CA GLY A 803 23.31 -9.58 22.71
C GLY A 803 21.91 -9.58 23.31
N ASN A 804 21.33 -10.76 23.46
CA ASN A 804 19.94 -10.94 23.88
C ASN A 804 19.72 -12.05 24.92
N LEU A 805 20.77 -12.75 25.32
CA LEU A 805 20.72 -13.71 26.40
C LEU A 805 20.90 -12.95 27.71
N SER A 806 19.97 -13.14 28.65
CA SER A 806 19.95 -12.45 29.96
C SER A 806 19.97 -10.92 29.80
N PRO A 807 18.92 -10.33 29.19
CA PRO A 807 18.87 -8.90 28.93
C PRO A 807 19.02 -8.07 30.21
N PHE A 808 19.70 -6.93 30.10
CA PHE A 808 19.77 -5.96 31.20
C PHE A 808 18.39 -5.36 31.46
N SER A 809 18.15 -4.96 32.70
CA SER A 809 17.05 -4.05 33.04
C SER A 809 17.61 -2.71 33.47
N ALA A 810 17.16 -1.62 32.85
CA ALA A 810 17.39 -0.28 33.36
C ALA A 810 16.52 -0.09 34.61
N THR A 811 17.14 0.24 35.74
CA THR A 811 16.48 0.31 37.05
C THR A 811 16.41 1.72 37.61
N SER A 812 17.32 2.61 37.21
CA SER A 812 17.21 4.03 37.54
C SER A 812 18.01 4.93 36.61
N PHE A 813 17.58 6.18 36.49
CA PHE A 813 18.31 7.26 35.85
C PHE A 813 18.49 8.41 36.83
N THR A 814 19.71 8.93 36.90
CA THR A 814 20.05 10.13 37.68
C THR A 814 20.14 11.31 36.73
N PHE A 815 19.29 12.30 36.95
CA PHE A 815 19.25 13.55 36.20
C PHE A 815 19.61 14.73 37.10
N ASN A 816 19.92 15.87 36.48
CA ASN A 816 20.08 17.14 37.16
C ASN A 816 19.43 18.25 36.33
N THR A 817 18.76 19.21 36.97
CA THR A 817 18.20 20.40 36.31
C THR A 817 19.26 21.46 35.95
N THR A 818 20.55 21.09 35.90
CA THR A 818 21.64 21.96 35.42
C THR A 818 21.26 22.63 34.11
N GLY A 819 21.51 23.93 34.00
CA GLY A 819 21.15 24.75 32.83
C GLY A 819 19.76 25.40 32.94
N SER A 820 18.86 24.87 33.78
CA SER A 820 17.56 25.50 34.04
C SER A 820 17.71 26.75 34.91
N THR A 821 16.99 27.83 34.61
CA THR A 821 17.07 29.10 35.35
C THR A 821 16.38 29.01 36.72
N ASN A 822 15.16 28.46 36.78
CA ASN A 822 14.37 28.38 38.01
C ASN A 822 13.48 27.12 38.05
N PRO A 823 14.09 25.92 38.08
CA PRO A 823 13.38 24.66 37.91
C PRO A 823 12.28 24.41 38.96
N VAL A 824 12.46 24.90 40.20
CA VAL A 824 11.50 24.77 41.30
C VAL A 824 10.10 25.31 40.95
N THR A 825 10.05 26.43 40.24
CA THR A 825 8.78 27.10 39.91
C THR A 825 8.31 26.87 38.49
N ASP A 826 9.24 26.52 37.59
CA ASP A 826 8.97 26.39 36.16
C ASP A 826 8.75 24.94 35.72
N ILE A 827 8.94 23.97 36.61
CA ILE A 827 8.71 22.55 36.35
C ILE A 827 7.78 21.98 37.42
N THR A 828 6.63 21.46 36.99
CA THR A 828 5.69 20.76 37.88
C THR A 828 6.09 19.30 38.07
N ASN A 829 6.39 18.60 36.98
CA ASN A 829 6.80 17.21 37.00
C ASN A 829 7.94 16.96 36.01
N ALA A 830 8.92 16.15 36.42
CA ALA A 830 9.81 15.45 35.51
C ALA A 830 9.35 13.99 35.34
N LYS A 831 9.25 13.54 34.10
CA LYS A 831 8.84 12.17 33.73
C LYS A 831 9.83 11.59 32.74
N LEU A 832 10.02 10.27 32.78
CA LEU A 832 10.85 9.55 31.82
C LEU A 832 9.96 8.59 31.02
N TYR A 833 10.14 8.51 29.70
CA TYR A 833 9.39 7.60 28.83
C TYR A 833 10.33 6.69 28.03
N TYR A 834 9.94 5.45 27.78
CA TYR A 834 10.72 4.48 26.98
C TYR A 834 10.07 4.21 25.62
N THR A 835 10.81 4.41 24.53
CA THR A 835 10.30 4.22 23.15
C THR A 835 11.03 3.13 22.37
N ALA A 836 11.72 2.23 23.07
CA ALA A 836 12.54 1.18 22.46
C ALA A 836 13.50 1.75 21.41
N THR A 837 13.50 1.20 20.18
CA THR A 837 14.38 1.64 19.09
C THR A 837 13.91 2.93 18.41
N SER A 838 12.66 3.37 18.64
CA SER A 838 12.09 4.56 18.00
C SER A 838 12.82 5.83 18.41
N THR A 839 13.17 6.63 17.39
CA THR A 839 13.79 7.94 17.54
C THR A 839 12.77 9.08 17.62
N ALA A 840 11.48 8.77 17.59
CA ALA A 840 10.38 9.69 17.86
C ALA A 840 9.86 9.49 19.29
N PHE A 841 9.55 10.60 19.96
CA PHE A 841 8.96 10.59 21.30
C PHE A 841 7.53 10.05 21.28
N SER A 842 7.14 9.37 22.36
CA SER A 842 5.78 8.93 22.63
C SER A 842 5.55 8.90 24.13
N ALA A 843 4.45 9.49 24.59
CA ALA A 843 4.07 9.52 26.00
C ALA A 843 3.36 8.24 26.49
N THR A 844 3.41 7.13 25.73
CA THR A 844 2.65 5.91 26.02
C THR A 844 3.25 5.08 27.17
N ASN A 845 4.58 4.97 27.22
CA ASN A 845 5.29 4.03 28.10
C ASN A 845 6.15 4.79 29.11
N GLN A 846 5.55 5.28 30.19
CA GLN A 846 6.30 5.98 31.24
C GLN A 846 7.20 5.01 32.03
N PHE A 847 8.48 5.34 32.15
CA PHE A 847 9.44 4.70 33.02
C PHE A 847 9.38 5.32 34.42
N GLY A 848 8.96 4.54 35.40
CA GLY A 848 8.95 4.95 36.80
C GLY A 848 7.90 6.02 37.13
N GLU A 849 7.96 6.51 38.38
CA GLU A 849 7.08 7.56 38.87
C GLU A 849 7.60 8.97 38.50
N SER A 850 6.68 9.93 38.43
CA SER A 850 7.01 11.33 38.16
C SER A 850 7.69 11.98 39.37
N ILE A 851 8.67 12.85 39.11
CA ILE A 851 9.32 13.66 40.14
C ILE A 851 8.67 15.03 40.17
N ILE A 852 8.05 15.38 41.29
CA ILE A 852 7.34 16.64 41.47
C ILE A 852 8.35 17.75 41.81
N SER A 853 8.26 18.88 41.11
CA SER A 853 9.09 20.08 41.30
C SER A 853 10.58 19.78 41.47
N PRO A 854 11.23 19.17 40.45
CA PRO A 854 12.64 18.81 40.52
C PRO A 854 13.53 20.06 40.71
N ASP A 855 14.57 19.94 41.52
CA ASP A 855 15.57 20.98 41.75
C ASP A 855 16.94 20.35 42.04
N GLY A 856 17.92 20.62 41.19
CA GLY A 856 19.23 19.98 41.25
C GLY A 856 19.15 18.52 40.82
N GLU A 857 19.87 17.64 41.54
CA GLU A 857 19.93 16.21 41.23
C GLU A 857 18.66 15.48 41.66
N PHE A 858 18.08 14.69 40.75
CA PHE A 858 16.93 13.83 41.02
C PHE A 858 17.07 12.46 40.35
N ILE A 859 16.42 11.45 40.90
CA ILE A 859 16.51 10.07 40.43
C ILE A 859 15.12 9.56 40.08
N ILE A 860 14.98 9.04 38.86
CA ILE A 860 13.77 8.32 38.44
C ILE A 860 14.08 6.83 38.51
N THR A 861 13.34 6.09 39.32
CA THR A 861 13.50 4.63 39.50
C THR A 861 12.37 3.88 38.81
N GLY A 862 12.69 2.75 38.18
CA GLY A 862 11.75 1.93 37.43
C GLY A 862 12.34 0.54 37.18
N ASN A 863 11.75 -0.19 36.24
CA ASN A 863 12.30 -1.46 35.78
C ASN A 863 11.92 -1.68 34.32
N GLN A 864 12.86 -1.50 33.41
CA GLN A 864 12.66 -1.67 31.98
C GLN A 864 13.70 -2.63 31.43
N GLU A 865 13.26 -3.82 31.02
CA GLU A 865 14.10 -4.74 30.27
C GLU A 865 14.51 -4.11 28.93
N LEU A 866 15.80 -4.17 28.61
CA LEU A 866 16.36 -3.59 27.40
C LEU A 866 16.34 -4.61 26.26
N SER A 867 16.07 -4.11 25.06
CA SER A 867 16.21 -4.89 23.82
C SER A 867 17.67 -4.91 23.36
N ASN A 868 18.05 -5.87 22.50
CA ASN A 868 19.32 -5.82 21.79
C ASN A 868 19.39 -4.56 20.90
N GLY A 869 20.52 -3.87 20.89
CA GLY A 869 20.72 -2.65 20.10
C GLY A 869 20.27 -1.38 20.83
N ARG A 870 19.54 -0.50 20.12
CA ARG A 870 19.20 0.85 20.59
C ARG A 870 18.00 0.84 21.52
N ASN A 871 18.12 1.55 22.64
CA ASN A 871 17.08 1.75 23.65
C ASN A 871 16.99 3.24 24.00
N ASN A 872 15.89 3.91 23.64
CA ASN A 872 15.70 5.35 23.84
C ASN A 872 14.79 5.64 25.04
N PHE A 873 15.25 6.55 25.90
CA PHE A 873 14.50 7.10 27.02
C PHE A 873 14.36 8.63 26.86
N TRP A 874 13.22 9.21 27.21
CA TRP A 874 12.90 10.61 27.00
C TRP A 874 12.49 11.27 28.30
N LEU A 875 13.32 12.18 28.80
CA LEU A 875 13.00 13.04 29.92
C LEU A 875 12.13 14.18 29.42
N THR A 876 10.99 14.38 30.06
CA THR A 876 10.06 15.45 29.77
C THR A 876 9.73 16.26 31.02
N TYR A 877 9.41 17.53 30.85
CA TYR A 877 8.87 18.39 31.89
C TYR A 877 7.40 18.76 31.64
N ASP A 878 6.62 18.85 32.72
CA ASP A 878 5.33 19.52 32.73
C ASP A 878 5.53 20.97 33.19
N ILE A 879 5.14 21.95 32.38
CA ILE A 879 5.37 23.37 32.61
C ILE A 879 4.11 23.98 33.23
N PRO A 880 4.14 24.50 34.47
CA PRO A 880 2.96 25.09 35.09
C PRO A 880 2.56 26.40 34.38
N ALA A 881 1.29 26.78 34.49
CA ALA A 881 0.80 28.09 34.03
C ALA A 881 1.52 29.28 34.72
N THR A 882 2.14 29.05 35.88
CA THR A 882 2.91 30.06 36.62
C THR A 882 4.39 30.14 36.22
N ALA A 883 4.83 29.36 35.22
CA ALA A 883 6.21 29.37 34.77
C ALA A 883 6.61 30.76 34.25
N VAL A 884 7.83 31.18 34.54
CA VAL A 884 8.29 32.53 34.21
C VAL A 884 8.78 32.59 32.76
N ILE A 885 8.13 33.40 31.94
CA ILE A 885 8.56 33.67 30.56
C ILE A 885 10.00 34.20 30.53
N GLY A 886 10.79 33.68 29.61
CA GLY A 886 12.21 33.97 29.41
C GLY A 886 13.16 33.08 30.19
N ASN A 887 12.67 32.27 31.15
CA ASN A 887 13.51 31.29 31.84
C ASN A 887 13.90 30.14 30.91
N GLN A 888 15.03 29.52 31.21
CA GLN A 888 15.54 28.37 30.47
C GLN A 888 15.18 27.08 31.20
N LEU A 889 14.86 26.05 30.43
CA LEU A 889 14.66 24.68 30.86
C LEU A 889 15.70 23.80 30.19
N ASP A 890 16.37 23.01 31.02
CA ASP A 890 17.48 22.17 30.61
C ASP A 890 17.61 20.98 31.58
N ALA A 891 18.34 19.95 31.15
CA ALA A 891 18.63 18.78 31.95
C ALA A 891 19.93 18.09 31.53
N GLN A 892 20.63 17.57 32.53
CA GLN A 892 21.76 16.67 32.37
C GLN A 892 21.37 15.26 32.84
N CYS A 893 21.82 14.21 32.16
CA CYS A 893 21.73 12.82 32.64
C CYS A 893 23.11 12.33 33.07
N THR A 894 23.34 12.16 34.38
CA THR A 894 24.67 11.87 34.93
C THR A 894 24.94 10.37 35.04
N SER A 895 23.91 9.55 35.26
CA SER A 895 24.06 8.10 35.38
C SER A 895 22.80 7.33 35.01
N VAL A 896 22.99 6.10 34.52
CA VAL A 896 21.95 5.09 34.34
C VAL A 896 22.39 3.81 35.04
N VAL A 897 21.50 3.16 35.78
CA VAL A 897 21.80 1.88 36.46
C VAL A 897 21.18 0.75 35.67
N LEU A 898 22.02 -0.17 35.21
CA LEU A 898 21.60 -1.45 34.63
C LEU A 898 21.78 -2.54 35.70
N ASP A 899 22.89 -3.26 35.63
CA ASP A 899 23.45 -4.12 36.67
C ASP A 899 24.28 -3.34 37.70
N GLU A 900 25.03 -2.37 37.21
CA GLU A 900 25.81 -1.40 37.97
C GLU A 900 25.62 0.00 37.33
N PRO A 901 25.93 1.09 38.07
CA PRO A 901 25.86 2.44 37.52
C PRO A 901 26.80 2.61 36.31
N LYS A 902 26.25 3.08 35.20
CA LYS A 902 26.99 3.48 34.00
C LYS A 902 26.98 5.01 33.90
N THR A 903 28.09 5.55 33.42
CA THR A 903 28.24 6.98 33.12
C THR A 903 28.06 7.18 31.62
N LEU A 904 27.29 8.21 31.26
CA LEU A 904 27.02 8.53 29.85
C LEU A 904 28.26 9.11 29.19
N THR A 905 28.47 8.77 27.91
CA THR A 905 29.54 9.33 27.08
C THR A 905 29.36 10.83 26.87
N VAL A 906 28.11 11.26 26.67
CA VAL A 906 27.68 12.66 26.74
C VAL A 906 26.57 12.72 27.78
N SER A 907 26.83 13.37 28.91
CA SER A 907 25.83 13.56 29.96
C SER A 907 25.04 14.86 29.80
N ASP A 908 25.69 15.88 29.23
CA ASP A 908 25.26 17.29 29.19
C ASP A 908 25.41 17.80 27.74
N PRO A 909 24.48 17.46 26.85
CA PRO A 909 24.51 17.96 25.48
C PRO A 909 24.21 19.48 25.45
N PRO A 910 24.80 20.24 24.51
CA PRO A 910 24.59 21.69 24.45
C PRO A 910 23.16 22.05 24.01
N GLY A 911 22.55 22.98 24.73
CA GLY A 911 21.26 23.59 24.38
C GLY A 911 20.45 23.91 25.64
N ALA A 912 19.31 24.59 25.46
CA ALA A 912 18.29 24.78 26.47
C ALA A 912 17.01 25.25 25.77
N ARG A 913 15.84 24.92 26.30
CA ARG A 913 14.55 25.42 25.80
C ARG A 913 14.16 26.67 26.58
N VAL A 914 13.72 27.72 25.90
CA VAL A 914 13.25 28.96 26.55
C VAL A 914 11.75 28.87 26.78
N ILE A 915 11.28 29.27 27.96
CA ILE A 915 9.85 29.39 28.22
C ILE A 915 9.34 30.66 27.52
N ALA A 916 8.56 30.53 26.46
CA ALA A 916 8.01 31.64 25.70
C ALA A 916 6.67 31.26 25.08
N PHE A 917 5.86 32.26 24.76
CA PHE A 917 4.74 32.10 23.83
C PHE A 917 5.27 32.31 22.43
N ASP A 918 4.98 31.39 21.51
CA ASP A 918 5.49 31.40 20.13
C ASP A 918 4.30 31.55 19.17
N TYR A 919 3.77 32.76 19.07
CA TYR A 919 2.65 33.06 18.18
C TYR A 919 3.13 33.14 16.73
N CYS A 920 2.30 32.67 15.79
CA CYS A 920 2.58 32.73 14.37
C CYS A 920 2.86 34.16 13.84
N ASP A 921 3.74 34.25 12.84
CA ASP A 921 4.04 35.50 12.11
C ASP A 921 2.77 36.09 11.47
N ALA A 922 2.62 37.41 11.55
CA ALA A 922 1.55 38.15 10.90
C ALA A 922 2.03 39.52 10.41
N GLY A 923 1.37 40.06 9.38
CA GLY A 923 1.63 41.43 8.92
C GLY A 923 0.93 41.77 7.61
N ALA A 924 1.44 42.80 6.93
CA ALA A 924 0.99 43.22 5.61
C ALA A 924 2.15 43.71 4.73
N ALA A 925 2.06 43.48 3.42
CA ALA A 925 3.12 43.81 2.47
C ALA A 925 3.11 45.30 2.05
N GLU A 926 1.95 45.95 2.05
CA GLU A 926 1.79 47.34 1.65
C GLU A 926 0.80 48.08 2.56
N LEU A 927 1.15 49.31 2.90
CA LEU A 927 0.56 50.05 4.02
C LEU A 927 0.26 51.50 3.65
N THR A 928 0.39 51.85 2.36
CA THR A 928 0.30 53.25 1.90
C THR A 928 -1.10 53.84 2.06
N TYR A 929 -2.11 52.99 2.05
CA TYR A 929 -3.51 53.39 2.18
C TYR A 929 -4.13 52.74 3.42
N GLU A 930 -3.98 51.43 3.63
CA GLU A 930 -4.61 50.74 4.76
C GLU A 930 -3.67 50.57 5.96
N TYR A 931 -4.04 51.13 7.11
CA TYR A 931 -3.32 50.97 8.39
C TYR A 931 -4.21 51.34 9.60
N ILE A 932 -3.86 50.83 10.78
CA ILE A 932 -4.55 51.10 12.04
C ILE A 932 -4.00 52.40 12.63
N SER A 933 -4.90 53.34 12.95
CA SER A 933 -4.52 54.66 13.49
C SER A 933 -4.82 54.81 14.99
N ARG A 934 -5.72 53.99 15.54
CA ARG A 934 -5.97 53.88 16.98
C ARG A 934 -6.75 52.62 17.32
N VAL A 935 -6.40 51.96 18.42
CA VAL A 935 -7.24 50.94 19.08
C VAL A 935 -7.65 51.45 20.46
N THR A 936 -8.96 51.42 20.75
CA THR A 936 -9.52 51.72 22.07
C THR A 936 -10.31 50.53 22.59
N ILE A 937 -9.98 50.02 23.77
CA ILE A 937 -10.69 48.91 24.41
C ILE A 937 -10.61 49.04 25.94
N GLY A 938 -11.77 49.13 26.61
CA GLY A 938 -11.82 49.35 28.06
C GLY A 938 -11.06 50.61 28.50
N THR A 939 -9.97 50.44 29.26
CA THR A 939 -9.08 51.53 29.69
C THR A 939 -7.92 51.81 28.74
N LEU A 940 -7.73 50.98 27.71
CA LEU A 940 -6.69 51.14 26.70
C LEU A 940 -7.18 52.12 25.61
N ASP A 941 -6.37 53.13 25.31
CA ASP A 941 -6.53 54.07 24.19
C ASP A 941 -5.14 54.29 23.59
N ASN A 942 -4.85 53.54 22.51
CA ASN A 942 -3.55 53.55 21.86
C ASN A 942 -3.65 54.18 20.47
N PRO A 943 -3.32 55.48 20.31
CA PRO A 943 -3.10 56.05 18.99
C PRO A 943 -1.80 55.52 18.40
N SER A 944 -1.90 54.82 17.28
CA SER A 944 -0.79 54.24 16.53
C SER A 944 -0.72 54.87 15.14
N GLY A 945 0.27 54.45 14.34
CA GLY A 945 0.34 54.87 12.95
C GLY A 945 1.24 53.91 12.19
N LYS A 946 1.13 53.97 10.87
CA LYS A 946 1.79 53.08 9.91
C LYS A 946 3.19 52.59 10.34
N ASP A 947 3.31 51.30 10.64
CA ASP A 947 4.61 50.62 10.74
C ASP A 947 5.07 50.09 9.36
N PRO A 948 6.32 50.34 8.91
CA PRO A 948 6.82 49.89 7.61
C PRO A 948 6.83 48.37 7.38
N GLY A 949 6.77 47.56 8.44
CA GLY A 949 6.72 46.10 8.40
C GLY A 949 5.30 45.51 8.46
N GLY A 950 4.28 46.35 8.65
CA GLY A 950 2.87 45.97 8.69
C GLY A 950 2.44 45.13 9.88
N TYR A 951 3.32 45.05 10.89
CA TYR A 951 3.07 44.43 12.18
C TYR A 951 3.68 45.28 13.29
N THR A 952 2.92 45.53 14.36
CA THR A 952 3.44 46.21 15.55
C THR A 952 3.09 45.47 16.84
N ASP A 953 4.12 45.26 17.69
CA ASP A 953 4.00 44.60 18.98
C ASP A 953 3.72 45.61 20.11
N PHE A 954 2.46 45.77 20.51
CA PHE A 954 2.03 46.64 21.63
C PHE A 954 1.71 45.85 22.90
N THR A 955 2.35 44.70 23.06
CA THR A 955 2.01 43.69 24.07
C THR A 955 2.35 44.11 25.49
N SER A 956 3.17 45.15 25.64
CA SER A 956 3.37 45.85 26.90
C SER A 956 2.13 46.63 27.40
N GLN A 957 1.16 46.89 26.52
CA GLN A 957 -0.11 47.54 26.85
C GLN A 957 -1.15 46.47 27.20
N VAL A 958 -1.72 46.59 28.40
CA VAL A 958 -2.58 45.57 29.00
C VAL A 958 -3.97 46.14 29.27
N VAL A 959 -5.01 45.45 28.84
CA VAL A 959 -6.39 45.71 29.25
C VAL A 959 -6.85 44.65 30.26
N ASP A 960 -7.49 45.07 31.35
CA ASP A 960 -8.01 44.16 32.37
C ASP A 960 -9.45 43.75 32.02
N LEU A 961 -9.72 42.44 32.05
CA LEU A 961 -11.04 41.87 31.75
C LEU A 961 -11.35 40.70 32.69
N ASN A 962 -12.50 40.72 33.37
CA ASN A 962 -12.92 39.57 34.16
C ASN A 962 -13.62 38.55 33.26
N ARG A 963 -13.40 37.26 33.52
CA ARG A 963 -14.18 36.17 32.90
C ARG A 963 -15.67 36.48 32.93
N GLY A 964 -16.38 36.27 31.82
CA GLY A 964 -17.82 36.51 31.71
C GLY A 964 -18.25 37.98 31.59
N SER A 965 -17.31 38.93 31.45
CA SER A 965 -17.62 40.35 31.22
C SER A 965 -17.66 40.66 29.73
N ASP A 966 -18.58 41.55 29.32
CA ASP A 966 -18.59 42.15 27.97
C ASP A 966 -17.67 43.38 27.95
N ILE A 967 -16.96 43.59 26.84
CA ILE A 967 -16.10 44.76 26.61
C ILE A 967 -16.31 45.31 25.20
N GLU A 968 -16.32 46.64 25.07
CA GLU A 968 -16.39 47.35 23.78
C GLU A 968 -14.98 47.65 23.25
N ILE A 969 -14.82 47.52 21.94
CA ILE A 969 -13.59 47.82 21.19
C ILE A 969 -13.90 48.75 20.01
N PHE A 970 -13.02 49.72 19.80
CA PHE A 970 -13.06 50.68 18.70
C PHE A 970 -11.72 50.64 17.96
N VAL A 971 -11.74 50.44 16.64
CA VAL A 971 -10.55 50.44 15.79
C VAL A 971 -10.69 51.54 14.73
N GLU A 972 -9.83 52.55 14.77
CA GLU A 972 -9.84 53.68 13.83
C GLU A 972 -8.93 53.40 12.63
N ASN A 973 -9.48 53.48 11.41
CA ASN A 973 -8.71 53.34 10.18
C ASN A 973 -8.03 54.68 9.82
N GLY A 974 -6.74 54.62 9.48
CA GLY A 974 -5.94 55.76 9.05
C GLY A 974 -6.36 56.37 7.70
N VAL A 975 -6.82 55.58 6.73
CA VAL A 975 -7.39 56.06 5.45
C VAL A 975 -8.55 55.14 5.02
N PRO A 976 -9.80 55.49 5.33
CA PRO A 976 -10.93 54.59 5.08
C PRO A 976 -11.16 54.27 3.60
N TYR A 977 -11.33 52.98 3.29
CA TYR A 977 -11.67 52.41 2.00
C TYR A 977 -12.83 51.41 2.12
N VAL A 978 -13.65 51.31 1.07
CA VAL A 978 -14.94 50.59 1.14
C VAL A 978 -14.82 49.09 1.39
N ALA A 979 -13.63 48.53 1.17
CA ALA A 979 -13.33 47.12 1.31
C ALA A 979 -12.60 46.77 2.63
N ASP A 980 -12.39 47.74 3.52
CA ASP A 980 -11.66 47.48 4.76
C ASP A 980 -12.50 46.73 5.77
N GLU A 981 -11.90 45.72 6.38
CA GLU A 981 -12.47 44.97 7.49
C GLU A 981 -11.47 44.83 8.64
N VAL A 982 -12.03 44.68 9.85
CA VAL A 982 -11.28 44.48 11.09
C VAL A 982 -11.64 43.14 11.70
N LEU A 983 -10.61 42.37 12.04
CA LEU A 983 -10.70 41.12 12.80
C LEU A 983 -9.93 41.26 14.11
N VAL A 984 -10.50 40.72 15.18
CA VAL A 984 -9.86 40.68 16.51
C VAL A 984 -9.84 39.25 17.01
N TYR A 985 -8.66 38.80 17.39
CA TYR A 985 -8.40 37.47 17.94
C TYR A 985 -7.97 37.60 19.39
N VAL A 986 -8.38 36.66 20.25
CA VAL A 986 -7.89 36.54 21.62
C VAL A 986 -7.62 35.06 21.90
N ASP A 987 -6.37 34.76 22.27
CA ASP A 987 -5.96 33.43 22.73
C ASP A 987 -6.57 33.22 24.12
N TRP A 988 -7.75 32.60 24.19
CA TRP A 988 -8.47 32.47 25.44
C TRP A 988 -7.91 31.34 26.29
N ASN A 989 -7.35 30.30 25.69
CA ASN A 989 -6.86 29.14 26.42
C ASN A 989 -5.37 29.29 26.85
N ASN A 990 -4.70 30.34 26.36
CA ASN A 990 -3.33 30.74 26.61
C ASN A 990 -2.32 29.65 26.21
N ASP A 991 -2.51 29.04 25.05
CA ASP A 991 -1.66 27.98 24.51
C ASP A 991 -0.65 28.45 23.45
N GLY A 992 -0.72 29.72 23.03
CA GLY A 992 0.23 30.32 22.10
C GLY A 992 -0.21 30.33 20.64
N ASP A 993 -1.45 29.94 20.31
CA ASP A 993 -2.02 30.13 18.98
C ASP A 993 -3.39 30.85 19.00
N PHE A 994 -4.08 30.90 17.86
CA PHE A 994 -5.38 31.55 17.69
C PHE A 994 -6.38 30.66 16.91
N ASP A 995 -6.08 29.36 16.80
CA ASP A 995 -6.77 28.44 15.90
C ASP A 995 -8.04 27.85 16.54
N ASP A 996 -8.28 28.17 17.81
CA ASP A 996 -9.31 27.56 18.62
C ASP A 996 -10.70 28.17 18.45
N ALA A 997 -11.73 27.34 18.67
CA ALA A 997 -13.11 27.74 18.49
C ALA A 997 -13.51 28.82 19.52
N GLY A 998 -13.79 30.04 19.02
CA GLY A 998 -14.22 31.19 19.84
C GLY A 998 -13.12 32.23 20.08
N GLU A 999 -11.95 32.05 19.49
CA GLU A 999 -10.83 32.99 19.61
C GLU A 999 -10.90 34.14 18.61
N VAL A 1000 -11.63 34.00 17.51
CA VAL A 1000 -12.09 35.14 16.70
C VAL A 1000 -13.24 35.83 17.45
N VAL A 1001 -12.94 36.93 18.14
CA VAL A 1001 -13.88 37.60 19.03
C VAL A 1001 -14.66 38.72 18.36
N PHE A 1002 -14.14 39.27 17.26
CA PHE A 1002 -14.82 40.28 16.46
C PHE A 1002 -14.40 40.18 14.99
N HIS A 1003 -15.36 40.33 14.08
CA HIS A 1003 -15.16 40.45 12.65
C HIS A 1003 -16.21 41.41 12.10
N SER A 1004 -15.79 42.53 11.52
CA SER A 1004 -16.69 43.49 10.89
C SER A 1004 -17.00 43.13 9.44
N ASP A 1005 -18.19 43.49 8.95
CA ASP A 1005 -18.43 43.55 7.51
C ASP A 1005 -17.51 44.61 6.84
N PRO A 1006 -17.03 44.40 5.61
CA PRO A 1006 -16.24 45.38 4.87
C PRO A 1006 -16.94 46.75 4.78
N SER A 1007 -16.25 47.83 5.17
CA SER A 1007 -16.83 49.17 5.16
C SER A 1007 -15.78 50.29 5.08
N GLY A 1008 -16.12 51.38 4.39
CA GLY A 1008 -15.31 52.61 4.34
C GLY A 1008 -15.52 53.53 5.54
N THR A 1009 -15.79 52.96 6.71
CA THR A 1009 -15.96 53.73 7.95
C THR A 1009 -14.60 54.16 8.49
N MET A 1010 -14.57 55.31 9.18
CA MET A 1010 -13.36 55.73 9.89
C MET A 1010 -13.17 54.97 11.21
N VAL A 1011 -14.24 54.46 11.80
CA VAL A 1011 -14.21 53.76 13.09
C VAL A 1011 -15.05 52.49 12.98
N PHE A 1012 -14.42 51.36 13.26
CA PHE A 1012 -15.08 50.06 13.44
C PHE A 1012 -15.40 49.89 14.92
N GLU A 1013 -16.68 49.71 15.24
CA GLU A 1013 -17.18 49.57 16.61
C GLU A 1013 -17.64 48.12 16.84
N GLY A 1014 -17.18 47.50 17.91
CA GLY A 1014 -17.48 46.11 18.25
C GLY A 1014 -17.57 45.88 19.75
N SER A 1015 -18.06 44.70 20.13
CA SER A 1015 -18.03 44.24 21.52
C SER A 1015 -17.89 42.72 21.57
N PHE A 1016 -17.15 42.21 22.55
CA PHE A 1016 -17.02 40.78 22.78
C PHE A 1016 -16.98 40.45 24.26
N ARG A 1017 -17.15 39.16 24.59
CA ARG A 1017 -17.24 38.66 25.96
C ARG A 1017 -16.10 37.72 26.28
N ALA A 1018 -15.43 37.90 27.40
CA ALA A 1018 -14.46 36.91 27.89
C ALA A 1018 -15.19 35.60 28.26
N PRO A 1019 -14.83 34.45 27.68
CA PRO A 1019 -15.37 33.16 28.07
C PRO A 1019 -15.13 32.87 29.57
N LEU A 1020 -16.05 32.15 30.21
CA LEU A 1020 -15.83 31.67 31.58
C LEU A 1020 -14.67 30.66 31.66
N THR A 1021 -14.31 30.05 30.53
CA THR A 1021 -13.20 29.10 30.39
C THR A 1021 -11.86 29.76 30.12
N ALA A 1022 -11.81 31.06 29.82
CA ALA A 1022 -10.57 31.74 29.42
C ALA A 1022 -9.48 31.62 30.49
N ALA A 1023 -8.27 31.15 30.19
CA ALA A 1023 -7.17 31.02 31.14
C ALA A 1023 -6.92 32.32 31.92
N LEU A 1024 -6.65 32.19 33.23
CA LEU A 1024 -6.33 33.35 34.06
C LEU A 1024 -4.92 33.84 33.77
N GLY A 1025 -4.69 35.14 33.85
CA GLY A 1025 -3.38 35.74 33.61
C GLY A 1025 -3.36 36.61 32.37
N ILE A 1026 -2.16 36.87 31.84
CA ILE A 1026 -1.99 37.68 30.64
C ILE A 1026 -2.01 36.75 29.43
N THR A 1027 -2.83 37.08 28.44
CA THR A 1027 -2.87 36.42 27.12
C THR A 1027 -2.81 37.45 25.98
N ARG A 1028 -2.62 36.98 24.73
CA ARG A 1028 -2.50 37.79 23.53
C ARG A 1028 -3.87 38.12 22.93
N MET A 1029 -4.05 39.39 22.56
CA MET A 1029 -5.08 39.85 21.63
C MET A 1029 -4.39 40.37 20.38
N ARG A 1030 -4.87 39.98 19.20
CA ARG A 1030 -4.40 40.45 17.89
C ARG A 1030 -5.51 41.23 17.20
N VAL A 1031 -5.20 42.43 16.73
CA VAL A 1031 -6.10 43.27 15.92
C VAL A 1031 -5.54 43.33 14.51
N ARG A 1032 -6.33 42.93 13.52
CA ARG A 1032 -5.97 42.96 12.11
C ARG A 1032 -6.92 43.87 11.37
N LEU A 1033 -6.38 44.78 10.56
CA LEU A 1033 -7.10 45.51 9.53
C LEU A 1033 -6.58 45.02 8.17
N HIS A 1034 -7.46 44.68 7.23
CA HIS A 1034 -7.05 44.39 5.87
C HIS A 1034 -8.11 44.76 4.83
N ASP A 1035 -7.66 44.85 3.58
CA ASP A 1035 -8.51 45.10 2.41
C ASP A 1035 -9.06 43.78 1.87
N SER A 1036 -10.39 43.63 1.87
CA SER A 1036 -11.08 42.43 1.36
C SER A 1036 -11.07 42.29 -0.17
N ASP A 1037 -10.84 43.36 -0.94
CA ASP A 1037 -10.79 43.31 -2.41
C ASP A 1037 -9.51 42.64 -2.93
N ASN A 1038 -8.46 42.56 -2.10
CA ASN A 1038 -7.16 41.98 -2.45
C ASN A 1038 -6.98 40.53 -1.93
N GLY A 1039 -8.09 39.83 -1.70
CA GLY A 1039 -8.18 38.42 -1.32
C GLY A 1039 -8.67 38.21 0.13
N PRO A 1040 -9.39 37.11 0.42
CA PRO A 1040 -9.81 36.83 1.79
C PRO A 1040 -8.58 36.50 2.65
N HIS A 1041 -8.43 37.19 3.77
CA HIS A 1041 -7.39 36.91 4.76
C HIS A 1041 -7.98 36.91 6.17
N GLU A 1042 -8.88 35.96 6.40
CA GLU A 1042 -9.63 35.75 7.65
C GLU A 1042 -8.81 35.00 8.73
N GLU A 1043 -7.50 34.82 8.54
CA GLU A 1043 -6.63 34.08 9.45
C GLU A 1043 -5.83 35.04 10.37
N ALA A 1044 -5.58 34.59 11.60
CA ALA A 1044 -4.75 35.33 12.58
C ALA A 1044 -3.27 35.42 12.13
N CYS A 1045 -2.81 34.39 11.40
CA CYS A 1045 -1.45 34.21 10.92
C CYS A 1045 -1.31 34.63 9.46
N GLY A 1046 -0.12 35.02 9.01
CA GLY A 1046 0.18 35.31 7.61
C GLY A 1046 0.17 36.79 7.22
N PHE A 1047 0.59 37.06 5.98
CA PHE A 1047 0.77 38.41 5.44
C PHE A 1047 -0.34 38.76 4.44
N SER A 1048 -1.10 39.81 4.73
CA SER A 1048 -2.05 40.37 3.74
C SER A 1048 -1.30 41.25 2.73
N GLN A 1049 -1.90 41.48 1.55
CA GLN A 1049 -1.29 42.40 0.57
C GLN A 1049 -1.39 43.85 1.04
N TRP A 1050 -2.54 44.25 1.60
CA TRP A 1050 -2.80 45.59 2.15
C TRP A 1050 -3.43 45.47 3.53
N GLY A 1051 -3.00 46.29 4.50
CA GLY A 1051 -3.52 46.28 5.86
C GLY A 1051 -2.44 46.52 6.92
N GLU A 1052 -2.75 46.23 8.19
CA GLU A 1052 -1.81 46.25 9.31
C GLU A 1052 -2.30 45.31 10.42
N VAL A 1053 -1.35 44.76 11.20
CA VAL A 1053 -1.62 43.92 12.37
C VAL A 1053 -0.99 44.54 13.61
N GLU A 1054 -1.72 44.56 14.72
CA GLU A 1054 -1.25 45.05 16.02
C GLU A 1054 -1.59 44.06 17.15
N ASP A 1055 -0.60 43.74 17.98
CA ASP A 1055 -0.76 42.80 19.09
C ASP A 1055 -0.76 43.51 20.46
N TYR A 1056 -1.70 43.14 21.32
CA TYR A 1056 -1.96 43.72 22.65
C TYR A 1056 -2.13 42.63 23.71
N SER A 1057 -2.02 42.97 25.00
CA SER A 1057 -2.24 42.01 26.10
C SER A 1057 -3.62 42.18 26.73
N ILE A 1058 -4.29 41.07 27.04
CA ILE A 1058 -5.46 41.04 27.92
C ILE A 1058 -5.08 40.35 29.22
N ARG A 1059 -5.32 40.99 30.37
CA ARG A 1059 -5.22 40.33 31.68
C ARG A 1059 -6.59 39.81 32.08
N VAL A 1060 -6.77 38.50 31.96
CA VAL A 1060 -7.97 37.78 32.38
C VAL A 1060 -7.92 37.55 33.90
N SER A 1061 -8.89 38.12 34.60
CA SER A 1061 -9.07 37.93 36.05
C SER A 1061 -10.32 37.09 36.34
N GLU A 1062 -10.39 36.52 37.55
CA GLU A 1062 -11.52 35.70 37.98
C GLU A 1062 -12.86 36.46 37.91
N PHE A 1063 -13.94 35.71 37.67
CA PHE A 1063 -15.29 36.26 37.68
C PHE A 1063 -15.63 36.82 39.07
N ASP A 1064 -16.04 38.08 39.17
CA ASP A 1064 -16.56 38.68 40.41
C ASP A 1064 -18.09 38.60 40.43
N PRO A 1065 -18.69 37.61 41.13
CA PRO A 1065 -20.14 37.46 41.22
C PRO A 1065 -20.82 38.59 42.02
N CYS A 1066 -20.07 39.51 42.64
CA CYS A 1066 -20.62 40.66 43.35
C CYS A 1066 -20.86 41.89 42.47
N ALA A 1067 -20.38 41.91 41.22
CA ALA A 1067 -20.48 43.09 40.35
C ALA A 1067 -21.70 43.11 39.41
N ALA A 1068 -22.38 41.99 39.14
CA ALA A 1068 -23.62 41.97 38.36
C ALA A 1068 -24.47 40.72 38.63
N LEU A 1069 -25.64 40.90 39.25
CA LEU A 1069 -26.70 39.87 39.22
C LEU A 1069 -27.42 39.99 37.88
N ASN A 1070 -27.39 38.92 37.09
CA ASN A 1070 -27.98 38.85 35.74
C ASN A 1070 -29.52 38.74 35.81
N TYR A 1071 -30.17 39.70 36.47
CA TYR A 1071 -31.61 39.90 36.42
C TYR A 1071 -31.88 41.26 35.79
N PHE A 1072 -32.01 41.26 34.46
CA PHE A 1072 -32.57 42.38 33.72
C PHE A 1072 -33.98 41.99 33.29
N ASP A 1073 -35.00 42.74 33.73
CA ASP A 1073 -36.43 42.51 33.44
C ASP A 1073 -36.74 42.38 31.92
N TYR A 1074 -35.84 42.83 31.04
CA TYR A 1074 -35.98 42.75 29.58
C TYR A 1074 -35.34 41.50 28.92
N LYS A 1075 -34.64 40.64 29.68
CA LYS A 1075 -34.04 39.37 29.20
C LYS A 1075 -34.87 38.12 29.59
N ALA A 1076 -36.12 38.28 30.03
CA ALA A 1076 -37.02 37.15 30.21
C ALA A 1076 -37.43 36.59 28.83
N GLU A 1077 -36.83 35.47 28.43
CA GLU A 1077 -37.11 34.83 27.16
C GLU A 1077 -38.26 33.81 27.28
N ASN A 1078 -39.18 33.80 26.32
CA ASN A 1078 -40.10 32.67 26.16
C ASN A 1078 -39.33 31.54 25.48
N ILE A 1079 -38.84 30.57 26.25
CA ILE A 1079 -38.22 29.36 25.69
C ILE A 1079 -39.35 28.44 25.20
N PRO A 1080 -39.41 28.11 23.89
CA PRO A 1080 -40.38 27.14 23.38
C PRO A 1080 -40.03 25.74 23.91
N GLY A 1081 -40.93 25.10 24.66
CA GLY A 1081 -40.73 23.73 25.15
C GLY A 1081 -41.93 23.20 25.93
N ASP A 1082 -42.09 21.88 25.95
CA ASP A 1082 -43.10 21.19 26.76
C ASP A 1082 -42.65 21.19 28.23
N TYR A 1083 -43.13 22.17 29.02
CA TYR A 1083 -42.84 22.21 30.45
C TYR A 1083 -43.55 21.05 31.16
N VAL A 1084 -42.79 20.16 31.77
CA VAL A 1084 -43.32 19.05 32.57
C VAL A 1084 -43.81 19.61 33.91
N SER A 1085 -45.06 19.32 34.26
CA SER A 1085 -45.59 19.67 35.59
C SER A 1085 -44.72 19.00 36.66
N LEU A 1086 -44.37 19.72 37.72
CA LEU A 1086 -43.66 19.14 38.87
C LEU A 1086 -44.47 18.02 39.54
N GLY A 1087 -45.75 17.87 39.23
CA GLY A 1087 -46.58 16.75 39.63
C GLY A 1087 -46.45 16.43 41.11
N SER A 1088 -46.26 15.15 41.46
CA SER A 1088 -46.00 14.72 42.84
C SER A 1088 -44.56 14.93 43.33
N GLU A 1089 -43.62 15.32 42.46
CA GLU A 1089 -42.20 15.50 42.81
C GLU A 1089 -41.91 16.88 43.43
N GLY A 1090 -42.70 17.91 43.07
CA GLY A 1090 -42.65 19.21 43.74
C GLY A 1090 -43.47 19.22 45.03
N LEU A 1091 -43.01 19.95 46.04
CA LEU A 1091 -43.77 20.19 47.26
C LEU A 1091 -44.86 21.25 47.00
N LEU A 1092 -46.10 20.96 47.41
CA LEU A 1092 -47.22 21.90 47.28
C LEU A 1092 -47.04 23.08 48.24
N ILE A 1093 -47.07 24.31 47.71
CA ILE A 1093 -47.06 25.53 48.48
C ILE A 1093 -48.51 25.89 48.81
N ASN A 1094 -48.91 25.67 50.07
CA ASN A 1094 -50.26 25.99 50.53
C ASN A 1094 -50.40 27.50 50.76
N THR A 1095 -51.42 28.12 50.17
CA THR A 1095 -51.77 29.53 50.36
C THR A 1095 -53.24 29.66 50.73
N ALA A 1096 -53.60 30.70 51.50
CA ALA A 1096 -54.97 30.90 52.00
C ALA A 1096 -55.96 31.32 50.91
N ASP A 1097 -55.47 31.91 49.82
CA ASP A 1097 -56.20 32.21 48.59
C ASP A 1097 -55.27 32.06 47.37
N PHE A 1098 -55.85 32.15 46.17
CA PHE A 1098 -55.14 32.04 44.89
C PHE A 1098 -54.91 33.39 44.18
N ASP A 1099 -55.12 34.51 44.89
CA ASP A 1099 -55.05 35.87 44.37
C ASP A 1099 -54.96 36.84 45.56
N ASN A 1100 -53.81 37.51 45.72
CA ASN A 1100 -53.45 38.39 46.84
C ASN A 1100 -53.12 37.71 48.19
N ALA A 1101 -52.46 36.56 48.19
CA ALA A 1101 -51.94 35.89 49.39
C ALA A 1101 -50.42 35.73 49.36
N ASN A 1102 -49.82 35.78 50.55
CA ASN A 1102 -48.46 35.31 50.80
C ASN A 1102 -48.51 33.86 51.31
N SER A 1103 -47.60 33.02 50.84
CA SER A 1103 -47.37 31.70 51.44
C SER A 1103 -46.64 31.81 52.78
N ASP A 1104 -46.62 30.71 53.52
CA ASP A 1104 -45.58 30.52 54.54
C ASP A 1104 -44.20 30.44 53.87
N PRO A 1105 -43.08 30.72 54.59
CA PRO A 1105 -41.73 30.59 54.05
C PRO A 1105 -41.45 29.18 53.48
N GLN A 1106 -40.87 29.15 52.28
CA GLN A 1106 -40.50 27.95 51.54
C GLN A 1106 -38.98 27.85 51.44
N ASP A 1107 -38.44 26.64 51.61
CA ASP A 1107 -37.00 26.39 51.52
C ASP A 1107 -36.54 26.42 50.06
N ILE A 1108 -35.42 27.11 49.80
CA ILE A 1108 -34.72 27.09 48.51
C ILE A 1108 -33.92 25.78 48.36
N GLY A 1109 -33.57 25.13 49.48
CA GLY A 1109 -32.76 23.91 49.50
C GLY A 1109 -31.25 24.15 49.36
N PHE A 1110 -30.82 25.41 49.21
CA PHE A 1110 -29.42 25.83 49.27
C PHE A 1110 -29.31 27.32 49.62
N GLU A 1111 -28.09 27.78 49.92
CA GLU A 1111 -27.81 29.21 50.14
C GLU A 1111 -27.82 29.96 48.80
N PHE A 1112 -28.79 30.86 48.64
CA PHE A 1112 -28.92 31.76 47.50
C PHE A 1112 -28.49 33.17 47.89
N LYS A 1113 -27.51 33.74 47.19
CA LYS A 1113 -27.01 35.09 47.47
C LYS A 1113 -27.68 36.12 46.56
N TYR A 1114 -28.24 37.16 47.17
CA TYR A 1114 -28.83 38.31 46.48
C TYR A 1114 -28.42 39.60 47.17
N LYS A 1115 -27.88 40.57 46.41
CA LYS A 1115 -27.30 41.82 46.96
C LYS A 1115 -26.29 41.57 48.09
N CYS A 1116 -25.48 40.53 47.94
CA CYS A 1116 -24.49 40.09 48.93
C CYS A 1116 -25.06 39.61 50.28
N GLU A 1117 -26.39 39.46 50.38
CA GLU A 1117 -27.06 38.82 51.51
C GLU A 1117 -27.41 37.36 51.16
N SER A 1118 -27.32 36.48 52.13
CA SER A 1118 -27.55 35.04 51.94
C SER A 1118 -28.95 34.66 52.41
N PHE A 1119 -29.70 34.00 51.53
CA PHE A 1119 -31.07 33.55 51.77
C PHE A 1119 -31.16 32.05 51.57
N THR A 1120 -31.84 31.37 52.49
CA THR A 1120 -32.13 29.94 52.37
C THR A 1120 -33.62 29.66 52.15
N GLN A 1121 -34.43 30.71 52.23
CA GLN A 1121 -35.90 30.65 52.16
C GLN A 1121 -36.45 31.79 51.33
N PHE A 1122 -37.67 31.62 50.85
CA PHE A 1122 -38.46 32.66 50.20
C PHE A 1122 -39.93 32.55 50.58
N ILE A 1123 -40.69 33.63 50.40
CA ILE A 1123 -42.15 33.64 50.46
C ILE A 1123 -42.68 33.87 49.05
N LEU A 1124 -43.59 33.00 48.63
CA LEU A 1124 -44.33 33.13 47.39
C LEU A 1124 -45.51 34.07 47.60
N ASN A 1125 -45.68 35.06 46.73
CA ASN A 1125 -46.93 35.79 46.64
C ASN A 1125 -47.71 35.37 45.39
N THR A 1126 -49.01 35.11 45.55
CA THR A 1126 -49.87 34.59 44.48
C THR A 1126 -50.10 35.58 43.32
N ASN A 1127 -49.73 36.86 43.48
CA ASN A 1127 -49.69 37.87 42.42
C ASN A 1127 -48.42 37.78 41.56
N GLY A 1128 -47.58 36.75 41.72
CA GLY A 1128 -46.48 36.44 40.78
C GLY A 1128 -45.12 37.05 41.14
N PHE A 1129 -44.88 37.32 42.41
CA PHE A 1129 -43.58 37.78 42.91
C PHE A 1129 -43.09 36.92 44.09
N ILE A 1130 -41.79 36.98 44.34
CA ILE A 1130 -41.09 36.20 45.37
C ILE A 1130 -40.38 37.17 46.31
N LYS A 1131 -40.60 37.02 47.60
CA LYS A 1131 -39.85 37.73 48.64
C LYS A 1131 -38.77 36.82 49.18
N LEU A 1132 -37.50 37.20 49.05
CA LEU A 1132 -36.42 36.43 49.67
C LEU A 1132 -36.43 36.63 51.20
N GLY A 1133 -36.21 35.55 51.94
CA GLY A 1133 -36.27 35.49 53.40
C GLY A 1133 -37.59 34.93 53.94
N SER A 1134 -37.73 34.95 55.26
CA SER A 1134 -38.84 34.33 56.00
C SER A 1134 -39.93 35.30 56.49
N THR A 1135 -39.81 36.59 56.16
CA THR A 1135 -40.78 37.62 56.54
C THR A 1135 -41.61 38.05 55.33
N PRO A 1136 -42.96 38.01 55.41
CA PRO A 1136 -43.80 38.35 54.27
C PRO A 1136 -43.67 39.83 53.90
N PRO A 1137 -43.98 40.18 52.64
CA PRO A 1137 -44.14 41.57 52.22
C PRO A 1137 -45.17 42.32 53.08
N SER A 1138 -45.11 43.65 53.07
CA SER A 1138 -45.97 44.54 53.86
C SER A 1138 -47.46 44.38 53.54
N SER A 1139 -47.79 43.93 52.34
CA SER A 1139 -49.16 43.65 51.90
C SER A 1139 -49.20 42.42 51.00
N ALA A 1140 -50.25 41.62 51.14
CA ALA A 1140 -50.47 40.47 50.27
C ALA A 1140 -51.06 40.86 48.90
N ALA A 1141 -51.73 42.03 48.81
CA ALA A 1141 -52.33 42.56 47.58
C ALA A 1141 -51.40 43.49 46.80
N MET A 1142 -50.11 43.18 46.72
CA MET A 1142 -49.14 43.99 45.98
C MET A 1142 -49.20 43.65 44.49
N PHE A 1143 -49.35 44.66 43.63
CA PHE A 1143 -49.29 44.49 42.18
C PHE A 1143 -48.91 45.81 41.49
N PHE A 1144 -48.35 45.72 40.27
CA PHE A 1144 -48.05 46.89 39.44
C PHE A 1144 -49.30 47.36 38.68
N ASN A 1145 -49.58 48.68 38.72
CA ASN A 1145 -50.79 49.25 38.14
C ASN A 1145 -50.72 49.56 36.63
N ASP A 1146 -49.55 49.44 35.97
CA ASP A 1146 -49.41 49.71 34.53
C ASP A 1146 -48.39 48.79 33.81
N PRO A 1147 -48.76 48.12 32.71
CA PRO A 1147 -47.82 47.35 31.91
C PRO A 1147 -47.20 48.25 30.81
N ARG A 1148 -45.91 48.58 31.00
CA ARG A 1148 -44.93 49.19 30.07
C ARG A 1148 -44.47 50.61 30.44
N THR A 1149 -43.37 50.68 31.20
CA THR A 1149 -42.21 51.58 30.93
C THR A 1149 -40.99 51.09 31.72
N SER A 1150 -39.93 50.75 30.98
CA SER A 1150 -38.48 50.85 31.29
C SER A 1150 -37.99 50.69 32.73
N ALA A 1151 -37.07 49.73 32.91
CA ALA A 1151 -35.99 49.66 33.91
C ALA A 1151 -36.38 49.93 35.38
N GLY A 1152 -36.54 48.84 36.16
CA GLY A 1152 -36.42 48.92 37.62
C GLY A 1152 -37.62 49.54 38.35
N GLY A 1153 -38.83 49.09 38.04
CA GLY A 1153 -40.03 49.43 38.81
C GLY A 1153 -39.94 48.87 40.24
N ILE A 1154 -39.31 49.61 41.14
CA ILE A 1154 -39.35 49.36 42.58
C ILE A 1154 -40.81 49.43 43.01
N PHE A 1155 -41.29 48.46 43.81
CA PHE A 1155 -42.50 48.68 44.59
C PHE A 1155 -42.24 49.94 45.42
N ASN A 1156 -42.91 51.05 45.12
CA ASN A 1156 -42.77 52.29 45.88
C ASN A 1156 -43.40 52.10 47.26
N SER A 1157 -42.69 51.37 48.10
CA SER A 1157 -42.96 51.11 49.50
C SER A 1157 -41.72 51.49 50.27
N ASN A 1158 -41.91 52.30 51.30
CA ASN A 1158 -40.86 52.62 52.26
C ASN A 1158 -40.90 51.66 53.46
N ASP A 1159 -41.69 50.58 53.36
CA ASP A 1159 -41.76 49.55 54.40
C ASP A 1159 -40.52 48.65 54.33
N PRO A 1160 -39.76 48.47 55.42
CA PRO A 1160 -38.63 47.55 55.46
C PRO A 1160 -38.98 46.11 55.07
N ALA A 1161 -40.25 45.69 55.16
CA ALA A 1161 -40.70 44.38 54.75
C ALA A 1161 -40.68 44.16 53.22
N ASP A 1162 -40.61 45.21 52.40
CA ASP A 1162 -40.69 45.14 50.93
C ASP A 1162 -39.32 45.21 50.22
N VAL A 1163 -38.23 45.04 50.95
CA VAL A 1163 -36.88 44.88 50.38
C VAL A 1163 -36.66 43.46 49.84
N ASN A 1164 -35.69 43.22 48.97
CA ASN A 1164 -35.36 41.87 48.45
C ASN A 1164 -36.54 41.12 47.80
N LEU A 1165 -37.43 41.87 47.13
CA LEU A 1165 -38.49 41.35 46.27
C LEU A 1165 -37.97 41.07 44.85
N LEU A 1166 -38.29 39.90 44.32
CA LEU A 1166 -38.10 39.52 42.93
C LEU A 1166 -39.47 39.50 42.25
N SER A 1167 -39.63 40.19 41.12
CA SER A 1167 -40.92 40.33 40.42
C SER A 1167 -40.89 39.74 38.99
N PRO A 1168 -40.65 38.42 38.85
CA PRO A 1168 -40.40 37.77 37.55
C PRO A 1168 -41.60 37.78 36.60
N LEU A 1169 -42.83 37.85 37.12
CA LEU A 1169 -44.03 37.91 36.29
C LEU A 1169 -44.52 39.35 36.08
N ASN A 1170 -44.12 40.30 36.94
CA ASN A 1170 -44.37 41.75 36.83
C ASN A 1170 -45.82 42.15 36.43
N LEU A 1171 -46.82 41.39 36.88
CA LEU A 1171 -48.24 41.67 36.65
C LEU A 1171 -49.13 40.92 37.63
N ASP A 1172 -50.27 41.53 37.96
CA ASP A 1172 -51.34 40.97 38.78
C ASP A 1172 -51.86 39.63 38.20
N LEU A 1173 -51.89 38.57 39.01
CA LEU A 1173 -52.31 37.23 38.62
C LEU A 1173 -53.60 36.85 39.34
N SER A 1174 -54.45 36.10 38.64
CA SER A 1174 -55.72 35.58 39.13
C SER A 1174 -55.89 34.12 38.72
N ALA A 1175 -56.86 33.43 39.33
CA ALA A 1175 -57.20 32.08 38.94
C ALA A 1175 -57.56 31.96 37.44
N GLY A 1176 -57.00 30.94 36.80
CA GLY A 1176 -57.20 30.54 35.41
C GLY A 1176 -58.58 29.95 35.16
N THR A 1177 -58.63 28.83 34.42
CA THR A 1177 -59.89 28.13 34.11
C THR A 1177 -60.20 26.98 35.07
N GLY A 1178 -59.19 26.45 35.77
CA GLY A 1178 -59.32 25.49 36.86
C GLY A 1178 -58.77 26.03 38.18
N THR A 1179 -58.34 25.14 39.09
CA THR A 1179 -57.86 25.52 40.44
C THR A 1179 -56.37 25.82 40.38
N PRO A 1180 -55.92 27.05 40.75
CA PRO A 1180 -54.51 27.37 40.73
C PRO A 1180 -53.71 26.50 41.70
N GLU A 1181 -52.48 26.17 41.32
CA GLU A 1181 -51.60 25.33 42.12
C GLU A 1181 -50.16 25.85 42.04
N TYR A 1182 -49.45 25.87 43.18
CA TYR A 1182 -48.07 26.36 43.26
C TYR A 1182 -47.17 25.30 43.89
N ARG A 1183 -46.01 25.03 43.28
CA ARG A 1183 -45.08 24.01 43.76
C ARG A 1183 -43.63 24.50 43.75
N VAL A 1184 -42.82 23.96 44.67
CA VAL A 1184 -41.36 24.14 44.70
C VAL A 1184 -40.65 22.80 44.68
N HIS A 1185 -39.57 22.69 43.91
CA HIS A 1185 -38.71 21.51 43.88
C HIS A 1185 -37.26 21.93 43.74
N THR A 1186 -36.36 21.38 44.58
CA THR A 1186 -34.93 21.59 44.46
C THR A 1186 -34.25 20.31 43.99
N SER A 1187 -33.50 20.41 42.91
CA SER A 1187 -32.79 19.29 42.28
C SER A 1187 -31.28 19.57 42.19
N GLY A 1188 -30.51 18.51 41.91
CA GLY A 1188 -29.05 18.58 41.78
C GLY A 1188 -28.29 18.40 43.11
N VAL A 1189 -26.96 18.34 43.01
CA VAL A 1189 -26.02 18.25 44.14
C VAL A 1189 -25.04 19.42 44.06
N ALA A 1190 -24.47 19.84 45.20
CA ALA A 1190 -23.49 20.93 45.19
C ALA A 1190 -22.30 20.58 44.26
N PRO A 1191 -21.82 21.52 43.44
CA PRO A 1191 -22.18 22.95 43.39
C PRO A 1191 -23.33 23.30 42.43
N ASN A 1192 -23.89 22.34 41.68
CA ASN A 1192 -24.88 22.56 40.62
C ASN A 1192 -26.30 22.18 41.07
N ARG A 1193 -26.92 23.05 41.87
CA ARG A 1193 -28.29 22.88 42.39
C ARG A 1193 -29.23 23.88 41.75
N VAL A 1194 -30.49 23.47 41.57
CA VAL A 1194 -31.54 24.30 40.98
C VAL A 1194 -32.81 24.20 41.82
N CYS A 1195 -33.31 25.33 42.30
CA CYS A 1195 -34.62 25.46 42.94
C CYS A 1195 -35.63 25.97 41.92
N THR A 1196 -36.55 25.11 41.54
CA THR A 1196 -37.65 25.39 40.61
C THR A 1196 -38.91 25.77 41.38
N ILE A 1197 -39.54 26.89 41.02
CA ILE A 1197 -40.85 27.31 41.51
C ILE A 1197 -41.83 27.34 40.34
N GLN A 1198 -42.93 26.61 40.44
CA GLN A 1198 -43.92 26.43 39.38
C GLN A 1198 -45.29 27.01 39.78
N TYR A 1199 -45.91 27.75 38.86
CA TYR A 1199 -47.26 28.30 38.96
C TYR A 1199 -48.14 27.62 37.92
N GLN A 1200 -49.24 27.02 38.36
CA GLN A 1200 -50.17 26.29 37.52
C GLN A 1200 -51.57 26.91 37.54
N ASP A 1201 -52.22 26.95 36.37
CA ASP A 1201 -53.58 27.45 36.12
C ASP A 1201 -53.85 28.87 36.64
N VAL A 1202 -52.87 29.77 36.45
CA VAL A 1202 -52.98 31.22 36.74
C VAL A 1202 -53.04 32.05 35.45
N ARG A 1203 -53.76 33.17 35.48
CA ARG A 1203 -53.90 34.09 34.34
C ARG A 1203 -53.91 35.56 34.78
N LYS A 1204 -53.75 36.45 33.81
CA LYS A 1204 -53.96 37.89 34.01
C LYS A 1204 -55.48 38.23 34.09
N PRO A 1205 -55.94 39.04 35.05
CA PRO A 1205 -57.33 39.51 35.09
C PRO A 1205 -57.70 40.37 33.86
N MET A 1206 -58.88 40.16 33.24
CA MET A 1206 -59.38 41.03 32.17
C MET A 1206 -59.81 42.40 32.72
N ARG A 1207 -59.02 43.47 32.51
CA ARG A 1207 -59.46 44.85 32.73
C ARG A 1207 -60.13 45.42 31.47
N ILE A 1208 -61.44 45.68 31.50
CA ILE A 1208 -62.13 46.52 30.52
C ILE A 1208 -61.79 48.00 30.82
N ARG A 1209 -60.91 48.64 30.03
CA ARG A 1209 -60.66 50.09 30.15
C ARG A 1209 -61.66 50.88 29.27
N CYS A 1210 -62.70 51.47 29.86
CA CYS A 1210 -63.46 52.55 29.20
C CYS A 1210 -62.72 53.89 29.40
N ARG A 1211 -62.06 54.41 28.35
CA ARG A 1211 -61.50 55.78 28.34
C ARG A 1211 -62.61 56.77 27.92
N ASN A 1212 -63.24 57.42 28.90
CA ASN A 1212 -64.20 58.55 28.83
C ASN A 1212 -65.40 58.48 27.86
N LEU A 1213 -66.60 58.64 28.45
CA LEU A 1213 -67.89 58.94 27.80
C LEU A 1213 -67.68 59.94 26.64
N ILE A 1214 -67.96 59.57 25.40
CA ILE A 1214 -69.25 59.78 24.72
C ILE A 1214 -69.22 58.89 23.46
N ILE A 1215 -70.19 57.96 23.39
CA ILE A 1215 -70.47 57.00 22.30
C ILE A 1215 -69.64 55.68 22.34
N CYS A 1216 -69.88 54.88 23.39
CA CYS A 1216 -70.01 53.42 23.25
C CYS A 1216 -71.49 53.07 23.02
N ASN A 1217 -72.12 53.68 22.00
CA ASN A 1217 -73.49 53.33 21.64
C ASN A 1217 -73.81 53.65 20.17
N SER A 1218 -73.20 52.92 19.23
CA SER A 1218 -73.79 52.61 17.92
C SER A 1218 -72.83 51.82 17.04
N ARG A 1219 -73.21 50.58 16.69
CA ARG A 1219 -72.74 49.76 15.56
C ARG A 1219 -71.26 49.30 15.61
N LEU A 1220 -70.86 48.04 15.85
CA LEU A 1220 -71.56 46.75 15.77
C LEU A 1220 -72.55 46.68 14.60
N ASN A 1221 -72.04 46.76 13.37
CA ASN A 1221 -72.56 46.09 12.16
C ASN A 1221 -72.00 46.75 10.90
N SER A 1222 -70.98 46.14 10.28
CA SER A 1222 -71.01 45.73 8.87
C SER A 1222 -69.64 45.29 8.32
N MET A 1223 -69.48 43.94 8.21
CA MET A 1223 -68.83 43.16 7.13
C MET A 1223 -67.32 43.34 6.85
N ARG A 1224 -66.48 42.35 6.46
CA ARG A 1224 -66.35 40.87 6.32
C ARG A 1224 -65.03 40.68 5.50
N PRO A 1225 -64.33 39.51 5.44
CA PRO A 1225 -64.30 38.36 6.32
C PRO A 1225 -62.91 38.22 7.00
N ALA A 1226 -62.84 38.10 8.33
CA ALA A 1226 -61.54 37.95 9.01
C ALA A 1226 -61.11 36.47 9.03
N ILE A 1227 -60.23 36.09 8.11
CA ILE A 1227 -59.67 34.74 7.99
C ILE A 1227 -58.58 34.55 9.06
N SER A 1228 -58.56 33.33 9.60
CA SER A 1228 -57.69 32.76 10.64
C SER A 1228 -58.06 33.11 12.10
N SER A 1229 -59.13 32.44 12.50
CA SER A 1229 -59.39 32.00 13.87
C SER A 1229 -58.32 31.02 14.36
N SER A 1230 -57.44 31.50 15.23
CA SER A 1230 -56.68 30.77 16.27
C SER A 1230 -55.55 31.72 16.71
N LEU A 1231 -55.43 32.19 17.93
CA LEU A 1231 -55.64 31.52 19.19
C LEU A 1231 -55.83 32.62 20.24
N PHE A 1232 -56.70 32.34 21.19
CA PHE A 1232 -56.60 32.87 22.54
C PHE A 1232 -55.11 32.92 22.93
N MET A 1233 -54.62 34.01 23.52
CA MET A 1233 -53.52 33.83 24.48
C MET A 1233 -54.17 33.15 25.71
N ALA A 1234 -54.49 31.87 25.54
CA ALA A 1234 -54.37 30.92 26.62
C ALA A 1234 -52.89 31.04 27.01
N ILE A 1235 -52.65 31.88 28.02
CA ILE A 1235 -51.43 31.77 28.81
C ILE A 1235 -51.41 30.30 29.21
N GLY A 1236 -50.39 29.56 28.79
CA GLY A 1236 -50.31 28.13 29.04
C GLY A 1236 -50.55 27.82 30.52
N PRO A 1237 -51.03 26.62 30.86
CA PRO A 1237 -51.40 26.30 32.23
C PRO A 1237 -50.22 26.31 33.20
N LEU A 1238 -48.98 26.51 32.77
CA LEU A 1238 -47.78 26.36 33.59
C LEU A 1238 -46.78 27.52 33.34
N ARG A 1239 -46.22 28.07 34.42
CA ARG A 1239 -45.07 29.00 34.42
C ARG A 1239 -44.02 28.53 35.43
N GLU A 1240 -42.73 28.72 35.14
CA GLU A 1240 -41.61 28.24 35.98
C GLU A 1240 -40.55 29.35 36.22
N ILE A 1241 -39.93 29.34 37.40
CA ILE A 1241 -38.73 30.14 37.74
C ILE A 1241 -37.66 29.19 38.30
N ARG A 1242 -36.40 29.35 37.88
CA ARG A 1242 -35.25 28.59 38.38
C ARG A 1242 -34.26 29.51 39.11
N MET A 1243 -34.02 29.25 40.38
CA MET A 1243 -32.87 29.78 41.11
C MET A 1243 -31.75 28.74 41.04
N ILE A 1244 -30.55 29.13 40.59
CA ILE A 1244 -29.42 28.22 40.39
C ILE A 1244 -28.33 28.58 41.39
N SER A 1245 -27.71 27.59 42.04
CA SER A 1245 -26.52 27.85 42.85
C SER A 1245 -25.35 28.18 41.92
N GLY A 1246 -24.84 29.41 41.98
CA GLY A 1246 -23.74 29.86 41.14
C GLY A 1246 -22.40 29.24 41.58
N LEU A 1247 -21.73 28.62 40.62
CA LEU A 1247 -20.30 28.85 40.36
C LEU A 1247 -20.23 29.63 39.04
#